data_AF-A0A7D9DTG7-F1
#
_entry.id   AF-A0A7D9DTG7-F1
#
_cell.length_a   1.000
_cell.length_b   1.000
_cell.length_c   1.000
_cell.angle_alpha   90.00
_cell.angle_beta   90.00
_cell.angle_gamma   90.00
#
_symmetry.space_group_name_H-M   'P 1'
#
loop_
_entity.id
_entity.type
_entity.pdbx_description
1 polymer ?
#
loop_
_entity_poly.entity_id
_entity_poly.type
_entity_poly.pdbx_seq_one_letter_code
_entity_poly.pdbx_strand_id
1 'polypeptide(L)'
;MAAKSNEDVEDVNTTRQSMTLVPVTGAIYHNGLEKPTERWSFELGLNLSEDKLLYTILKRLEKGYGIKDKCAALNIAKFKLQVSAKDFTPKLPEWPKGRIFSIDSQEQWDNCFPKILGHERELIVKVFVVEVVHMHEFISECGANCVNYGNGVERKEWQIAKWDQFKSAMQNKFGVLALSERWIQCVCNKRIMLNKPRAINFFQARHWKVCCENRSKTSRHDRSGQTSIIACFEKQAKDKEQSSHSECDPLSNNENDFDLENSGSAIDLDNIEYSDGFCDVPDLELCLRNNDQEILEMEVDITPETDDDSYSSSFDETDSDDGKDEFRNNKNYLANEIKSGFKRIHIAHVDPVAEKLQSFLNAGIFPKESMFYILLKNAVSYVDWFAKRKENHSLQFQWDNEVLQFLESLEYHGGRKVVNLWRGPGHDGEGPSGAVSGFDWKKWNWPLPGKTTRDKMYSGYSTENGIYAPLLQSFLQLSSEANSDILTLYEDSTVKIIPVALAKDGMQLKSGLLYDSRQGKIIGSTLNLDYNYIKQGEPEKVTLKSSIVQEAEAMCLTTLDAKFSLPVGVNNLTKGLTALDTFNMMKNETQEINVCLDHLQHSRTDSIIVQKTCCSHCAICTELGTVCDACSDKGHTVTEPALRPCDSCLEKEIQCIKAAVVCVSEDSESRNSGAQKELVRVNDEQSDPFLSIISPIPDGVHVAKRKRKSFSNWFLLVNNYRINLVQLRELSNDHALHSKLAPLVPLSAVRNRDRQDVESIMEISSPLVRKILTDNAKTVTHTVVPENDVVQDILYCVESQRNTIAFKDLTGETVVDVNKLTVEKLKKKLKDIGAWNEDYKRKPKKYLQEKLREALNNKVASETNPAQQTTHRRNHPSHIHFDGEIKQPVALCFDQDGNMYVSTFTGAVYVVWLHCNLVSLKGTVVSSLQLNSTLLYGIVSLNNVVYVSAHEDNGGIYKITFDDDNCGLAEKKVLSNGNSSCSRAHSLTNYTHNSFAFSDTGDSCIKTYNPTNNQVSVIVGNGTGTRDGSQAQFSQPTGICFDYETLFTADTSTGTLRMTTNVSSLLDYLEHLHLFGETFGLHTKKSTSVKVGISQAIEKLERVYSFDKKCVDAVTNLIGTTAVTQGPQGTESKVKI
;
A
#
# COMPACT_ATOMS: atom_id res chain seq x y z
N MET A 1 39.11 -40.24 -73.04
CA MET A 1 40.56 -40.28 -72.74
C MET A 1 40.83 -39.18 -71.74
N ALA A 2 41.42 -39.34 -70.56
CA ALA A 2 41.89 -40.48 -69.81
C ALA A 2 41.86 -40.06 -68.31
N ALA A 3 41.93 -41.06 -67.43
CA ALA A 3 41.57 -41.03 -66.02
C ALA A 3 42.65 -40.54 -65.04
N LYS A 4 42.22 -40.51 -63.76
CA LYS A 4 42.94 -40.58 -62.46
C LYS A 4 43.12 -39.23 -61.73
N SER A 5 42.94 -39.09 -60.42
CA SER A 5 42.56 -40.00 -59.31
C SER A 5 42.51 -39.18 -58.00
N ASN A 6 41.62 -39.57 -57.08
CA ASN A 6 41.71 -39.54 -55.60
C ASN A 6 42.39 -38.35 -54.88
N GLU A 7 41.65 -37.63 -54.02
CA GLU A 7 41.60 -37.85 -52.54
C GLU A 7 40.86 -36.68 -51.84
N ASP A 8 39.87 -37.06 -51.02
CA ASP A 8 39.25 -36.37 -49.88
C ASP A 8 38.74 -34.91 -50.02
N VAL A 9 37.46 -34.81 -50.38
CA VAL A 9 36.58 -33.71 -49.92
C VAL A 9 36.01 -34.13 -48.57
N GLU A 10 36.58 -33.62 -47.48
CA GLU A 10 35.89 -33.60 -46.19
C GLU A 10 34.65 -32.70 -46.34
N ASP A 11 33.48 -33.34 -46.26
CA ASP A 11 32.21 -32.69 -45.94
C ASP A 11 32.36 -31.97 -44.58
N VAL A 12 32.70 -30.68 -44.61
CA VAL A 12 32.53 -29.81 -43.44
C VAL A 12 31.03 -29.54 -43.31
N ASN A 13 30.36 -30.48 -42.64
CA ASN A 13 29.08 -30.32 -41.99
C ASN A 13 29.09 -29.03 -41.18
N THR A 14 28.56 -27.94 -41.75
CA THR A 14 28.26 -26.72 -41.00
C THR A 14 27.03 -27.05 -40.16
N THR A 15 27.27 -27.50 -38.93
CA THR A 15 26.25 -27.68 -37.91
C THR A 15 25.51 -26.35 -37.73
N ARG A 16 24.34 -26.20 -38.34
CA ARG A 16 23.42 -25.09 -38.04
C ARG A 16 23.08 -25.18 -36.55
N GLN A 17 23.69 -24.32 -35.74
CA GLN A 17 23.37 -24.19 -34.33
C GLN A 17 21.88 -23.83 -34.19
N SER A 18 21.16 -24.52 -33.31
CA SER A 18 19.72 -24.31 -33.12
C SER A 18 19.47 -22.93 -32.50
N MET A 19 18.70 -22.10 -33.20
CA MET A 19 18.20 -20.83 -32.67
C MET A 19 17.08 -21.11 -31.66
N THR A 20 17.16 -20.54 -30.46
CA THR A 20 16.14 -20.72 -29.41
C THR A 20 15.14 -19.57 -29.49
N LEU A 21 13.86 -19.88 -29.68
CA LEU A 21 12.78 -18.88 -29.62
C LEU A 21 12.47 -18.54 -28.16
N VAL A 22 12.59 -17.27 -27.82
CA VAL A 22 12.36 -16.75 -26.47
C VAL A 22 11.18 -15.76 -26.48
N PRO A 23 10.18 -15.92 -25.60
CA PRO A 23 9.12 -14.93 -25.46
C PRO A 23 9.66 -13.65 -24.84
N VAL A 24 9.34 -12.52 -25.46
CA VAL A 24 9.78 -11.18 -25.05
C VAL A 24 8.57 -10.29 -24.82
N THR A 25 8.53 -9.61 -23.69
CA THR A 25 7.51 -8.59 -23.40
C THR A 25 8.04 -7.21 -23.71
N GLY A 26 7.47 -6.56 -24.73
CA GLY A 26 7.69 -5.15 -25.05
C GLY A 26 6.81 -4.25 -24.17
N ALA A 27 7.36 -3.14 -23.67
CA ALA A 27 6.65 -2.20 -22.82
C ALA A 27 7.08 -0.75 -23.12
N ILE A 28 6.13 0.12 -23.48
CA ILE A 28 6.39 1.55 -23.70
C ILE A 28 6.16 2.34 -22.42
N TYR A 29 7.13 3.17 -22.07
CA TYR A 29 7.12 4.08 -20.92
C TYR A 29 7.21 5.52 -21.42
N HIS A 30 6.32 6.38 -20.93
CA HIS A 30 6.41 7.83 -21.11
C HIS A 30 7.11 8.46 -19.89
N ASN A 31 7.87 9.52 -20.11
CA ASN A 31 8.75 10.14 -19.10
C ASN A 31 8.03 10.39 -17.75
N GLY A 32 8.59 9.83 -16.66
CA GLY A 32 8.09 10.00 -15.29
C GLY A 32 7.01 9.02 -14.84
N LEU A 33 6.52 8.12 -15.71
CA LEU A 33 5.56 7.08 -15.32
C LEU A 33 6.26 5.79 -14.88
N GLU A 34 5.99 5.32 -13.66
CA GLU A 34 6.51 4.03 -13.16
C GLU A 34 5.88 2.80 -13.85
N LYS A 35 4.73 2.97 -14.51
CA LYS A 35 4.00 1.90 -15.21
C LYS A 35 4.01 2.15 -16.72
N PRO A 36 4.19 1.10 -17.53
CA PRO A 36 4.15 1.25 -18.98
C PRO A 36 2.73 1.60 -19.43
N THR A 37 2.69 2.44 -20.44
CA THR A 37 1.47 2.97 -21.07
C THR A 37 0.90 1.96 -22.05
N GLU A 38 1.76 1.12 -22.64
CA GLU A 38 1.37 0.01 -23.50
C GLU A 38 2.32 -1.17 -23.30
N ARG A 39 1.79 -2.38 -23.45
CA ARG A 39 2.55 -3.64 -23.41
C ARG A 39 2.10 -4.54 -24.54
N TRP A 40 3.05 -5.31 -25.08
CA TRP A 40 2.77 -6.39 -26.02
C TRP A 40 3.83 -7.49 -25.86
N SER A 41 3.56 -8.66 -26.41
CA SER A 41 4.50 -9.78 -26.39
C SER A 41 4.82 -10.22 -27.81
N PHE A 42 6.06 -10.63 -28.05
CA PHE A 42 6.53 -11.17 -29.34
C PHE A 42 7.64 -12.21 -29.09
N GLU A 43 7.95 -13.03 -30.09
CA GLU A 43 9.02 -14.03 -29.99
C GLU A 43 10.32 -13.55 -30.64
N LEU A 44 11.44 -13.81 -29.97
CA LEU A 44 12.79 -13.45 -30.42
C LEU A 44 13.66 -14.70 -30.54
N GLY A 45 14.18 -14.96 -31.74
CA GLY A 45 15.18 -16.01 -31.96
C GLY A 45 16.56 -15.56 -31.47
N LEU A 46 17.05 -16.19 -30.39
CA LEU A 46 18.35 -15.92 -29.78
C LEU A 46 19.34 -17.05 -30.06
N ASN A 47 20.59 -16.68 -30.34
CA ASN A 47 21.69 -17.61 -30.58
C ASN A 47 22.85 -17.36 -29.61
N LEU A 48 23.33 -18.44 -28.99
CA LEU A 48 24.39 -18.43 -27.97
C LEU A 48 25.72 -17.82 -28.46
N SER A 49 26.02 -17.93 -29.76
CA SER A 49 27.25 -17.41 -30.36
C SER A 49 27.12 -15.97 -30.90
N GLU A 50 25.99 -15.61 -31.51
CA GLU A 50 25.76 -14.30 -32.13
C GLU A 50 25.24 -13.23 -31.14
N ASP A 51 24.48 -13.64 -30.12
CA ASP A 51 23.80 -12.73 -29.18
C ASP A 51 24.47 -12.64 -27.81
N LYS A 52 25.73 -13.06 -27.76
CA LYS A 52 26.56 -13.00 -26.55
C LYS A 52 26.76 -11.57 -26.04
N LEU A 53 26.76 -10.57 -26.93
CA LEU A 53 26.96 -9.17 -26.55
C LEU A 53 25.63 -8.43 -26.42
N LEU A 54 25.44 -7.76 -25.27
CA LEU A 54 24.24 -6.96 -24.95
C LEU A 54 23.96 -5.88 -26.01
N TYR A 55 25.02 -5.24 -26.51
CA TYR A 55 24.93 -4.21 -27.54
C TYR A 55 24.38 -4.74 -28.87
N THR A 56 24.74 -5.97 -29.25
CA THR A 56 24.25 -6.62 -30.49
C THR A 56 22.74 -6.84 -30.42
N ILE A 57 22.24 -7.27 -29.25
CA ILE A 57 20.81 -7.46 -29.01
C ILE A 57 20.03 -6.15 -29.01
N LEU A 58 20.54 -5.12 -28.35
CA LEU A 58 19.90 -3.81 -28.36
C LEU A 58 19.77 -3.24 -29.79
N LYS A 59 20.81 -3.39 -30.61
CA LYS A 59 20.76 -3.01 -32.03
C LYS A 59 19.77 -3.83 -32.86
N ARG A 60 19.68 -5.14 -32.63
CA ARG A 60 18.72 -6.02 -33.32
C ARG A 60 17.27 -5.68 -32.93
N LEU A 61 17.02 -5.38 -31.66
CA LEU A 61 15.71 -4.93 -31.17
C LEU A 61 15.33 -3.54 -31.68
N GLU A 62 16.30 -2.64 -31.84
CA GLU A 62 16.08 -1.30 -32.40
C GLU A 62 15.71 -1.33 -33.89
N LYS A 63 16.26 -2.28 -34.65
CA LYS A 63 16.08 -2.39 -36.10
C LYS A 63 15.09 -3.47 -36.56
N GLY A 64 14.58 -4.32 -35.66
CA GLY A 64 13.74 -5.49 -36.00
C GLY A 64 12.58 -5.74 -35.03
N TYR A 65 11.87 -6.85 -35.21
CA TYR A 65 10.79 -7.35 -34.34
C TYR A 65 9.62 -6.37 -34.10
N GLY A 66 9.35 -5.49 -35.07
CA GLY A 66 8.17 -4.61 -35.07
C GLY A 66 8.17 -3.51 -34.00
N ILE A 67 9.24 -3.33 -33.22
CA ILE A 67 9.31 -2.29 -32.17
C ILE A 67 9.25 -0.90 -32.79
N LYS A 68 10.01 -0.69 -33.88
CA LYS A 68 10.02 0.58 -34.61
C LYS A 68 8.68 0.86 -35.28
N ASP A 69 8.05 -0.16 -35.85
CA ASP A 69 6.72 -0.04 -36.49
C ASP A 69 5.63 0.25 -35.45
N LYS A 70 5.72 -0.38 -34.27
CA LYS A 70 4.84 -0.13 -33.13
C LYS A 70 5.02 1.29 -32.56
N CYS A 71 6.26 1.78 -32.47
CA CYS A 71 6.54 3.17 -32.10
C CYS A 71 6.03 4.16 -33.16
N ALA A 72 6.18 3.85 -34.44
CA ALA A 72 5.69 4.68 -35.54
C ALA A 72 4.16 4.76 -35.57
N ALA A 73 3.46 3.63 -35.34
CA ALA A 73 1.99 3.60 -35.22
C ALA A 73 1.46 4.46 -34.05
N LEU A 74 2.30 4.74 -33.06
CA LEU A 74 1.98 5.55 -31.88
C LEU A 74 2.58 6.97 -31.96
N ASN A 75 3.08 7.40 -33.13
CA ASN A 75 3.73 8.69 -33.36
C ASN A 75 4.95 8.98 -32.44
N ILE A 76 5.67 7.95 -31.99
CA ILE A 76 6.89 8.10 -31.18
C ILE A 76 8.11 8.22 -32.09
N ALA A 77 8.63 9.44 -32.26
CA ALA A 77 9.74 9.72 -33.19
C ALA A 77 11.15 9.42 -32.63
N LYS A 78 11.36 9.54 -31.32
CA LYS A 78 12.63 9.23 -30.63
C LYS A 78 12.36 8.41 -29.38
N PHE A 79 13.11 7.33 -29.20
CA PHE A 79 12.99 6.44 -28.05
C PHE A 79 14.34 5.85 -27.63
N LYS A 80 14.44 5.42 -26.37
CA LYS A 80 15.60 4.67 -25.83
C LYS A 80 15.15 3.28 -25.42
N LEU A 81 15.93 2.27 -25.78
CA LEU A 81 15.68 0.88 -25.38
C LEU A 81 16.47 0.50 -24.14
N GLN A 82 15.83 -0.26 -23.25
CA GLN A 82 16.47 -0.93 -22.13
C GLN A 82 15.93 -2.36 -22.06
N VAL A 83 16.79 -3.34 -21.82
CA VAL A 83 16.36 -4.71 -21.53
C VAL A 83 16.35 -4.97 -20.04
N SER A 84 15.44 -5.82 -19.59
CA SER A 84 15.31 -6.25 -18.21
C SER A 84 14.96 -7.73 -18.19
N ALA A 85 15.30 -8.44 -17.12
CA ALA A 85 14.91 -9.83 -16.93
C ALA A 85 14.04 -9.99 -15.69
N LYS A 86 13.08 -10.92 -15.76
CA LYS A 86 12.19 -11.27 -14.64
C LYS A 86 12.24 -12.78 -14.43
N ASP A 87 12.44 -13.23 -13.19
CA ASP A 87 12.44 -14.67 -12.86
C ASP A 87 11.03 -15.27 -12.98
N PHE A 88 10.89 -16.45 -13.60
CA PHE A 88 9.60 -17.15 -13.67
C PHE A 88 9.19 -17.79 -12.33
N THR A 89 10.15 -18.19 -11.48
CA THR A 89 9.91 -18.72 -10.12
C THR A 89 11.08 -18.40 -9.17
N PRO A 90 10.88 -17.77 -7.99
CA PRO A 90 11.95 -17.57 -7.03
C PRO A 90 12.27 -18.90 -6.30
N LYS A 91 13.55 -19.30 -6.26
CA LYS A 91 14.00 -20.51 -5.56
C LYS A 91 14.25 -20.30 -4.04
N LEU A 92 14.11 -19.08 -3.50
CA LEU A 92 14.39 -18.78 -2.09
C LEU A 92 13.29 -17.92 -1.43
N PRO A 93 12.95 -18.15 -0.13
CA PRO A 93 11.87 -17.47 0.58
C PRO A 93 12.08 -15.96 0.84
N GLU A 94 13.32 -15.48 0.75
CA GLU A 94 13.67 -14.07 1.05
C GLU A 94 13.38 -13.09 -0.09
N TRP A 95 12.96 -13.57 -1.26
CA TRP A 95 12.83 -12.76 -2.47
C TRP A 95 11.37 -12.72 -2.94
N PRO A 96 10.67 -11.58 -2.85
CA PRO A 96 9.27 -11.49 -3.27
C PRO A 96 9.15 -11.72 -4.79
N LYS A 97 8.10 -12.47 -5.20
CA LYS A 97 7.77 -12.74 -6.60
C LYS A 97 7.76 -11.45 -7.43
N GLY A 98 8.52 -11.41 -8.54
CA GLY A 98 8.33 -10.42 -9.59
C GLY A 98 9.25 -9.19 -9.61
N ARG A 99 10.44 -9.19 -8.97
CA ARG A 99 11.42 -8.12 -9.24
C ARG A 99 11.91 -8.20 -10.69
N ILE A 100 11.68 -7.12 -11.42
CA ILE A 100 12.25 -6.88 -12.75
C ILE A 100 13.65 -6.32 -12.53
N PHE A 101 14.68 -7.03 -12.99
CA PHE A 101 16.07 -6.58 -12.93
C PHE A 101 16.42 -5.86 -14.23
N SER A 102 16.86 -4.61 -14.17
CA SER A 102 17.43 -3.96 -15.36
C SER A 102 18.75 -4.64 -15.72
N ILE A 103 18.98 -4.82 -17.02
CA ILE A 103 20.25 -5.30 -17.54
C ILE A 103 20.94 -4.09 -18.16
N ASP A 104 21.84 -3.49 -17.39
CA ASP A 104 22.53 -2.25 -17.73
C ASP A 104 24.02 -2.46 -18.02
N SER A 105 24.54 -3.68 -17.81
CA SER A 105 25.93 -4.05 -18.09
C SER A 105 26.05 -5.40 -18.81
N GLN A 106 27.18 -5.59 -19.52
CA GLN A 106 27.50 -6.86 -20.18
C GLN A 106 27.61 -8.02 -19.19
N GLU A 107 28.15 -7.79 -17.99
CA GLU A 107 28.24 -8.80 -16.93
C GLU A 107 26.86 -9.28 -16.45
N GLN A 108 25.88 -8.37 -16.37
CA GLN A 108 24.50 -8.73 -16.05
C GLN A 108 23.85 -9.51 -17.19
N TRP A 109 24.17 -9.17 -18.45
CA TRP A 109 23.72 -9.91 -19.62
C TRP A 109 24.29 -11.33 -19.62
N ASP A 110 25.60 -11.51 -19.40
CA ASP A 110 26.26 -12.82 -19.36
C ASP A 110 25.67 -13.74 -18.27
N ASN A 111 25.26 -13.17 -17.13
CA ASN A 111 24.59 -13.89 -16.05
C ASN A 111 23.12 -14.24 -16.36
N CYS A 112 22.41 -13.39 -17.10
CA CYS A 112 20.99 -13.58 -17.41
C CYS A 112 20.76 -14.39 -18.68
N PHE A 113 21.62 -14.25 -19.68
CA PHE A 113 21.45 -14.77 -21.03
C PHE A 113 21.31 -16.30 -21.10
N PRO A 114 22.12 -17.12 -20.38
CA PRO A 114 21.91 -18.56 -20.33
C PRO A 114 20.57 -18.95 -19.69
N LYS A 115 20.10 -18.19 -18.70
CA LYS A 115 18.82 -18.41 -18.01
C LYS A 115 17.63 -18.00 -18.86
N ILE A 116 17.79 -16.96 -19.69
CA ILE A 116 16.79 -16.53 -20.67
C ILE A 116 16.64 -17.61 -21.76
N LEU A 117 17.75 -18.14 -22.28
CA LEU A 117 17.73 -19.26 -23.24
C LEU A 117 17.17 -20.56 -22.64
N GLY A 118 17.34 -20.78 -21.35
CA GLY A 118 16.75 -21.89 -20.61
C GLY A 118 15.29 -21.70 -20.19
N HIS A 119 14.64 -20.60 -20.56
CA HIS A 119 13.29 -20.21 -20.10
C HIS A 119 13.14 -20.16 -18.57
N GLU A 120 14.21 -19.86 -17.84
CA GLU A 120 14.17 -19.60 -16.39
C GLU A 120 13.88 -18.11 -16.08
N ARG A 121 14.13 -17.22 -17.05
CA ARG A 121 13.85 -15.79 -17.00
C ARG A 121 13.12 -15.29 -18.24
N GLU A 122 12.14 -14.42 -18.02
CA GLU A 122 11.46 -13.65 -19.07
C GLU A 122 12.31 -12.45 -19.46
N LEU A 123 12.50 -12.22 -20.76
CA LEU A 123 13.14 -11.01 -21.28
C LEU A 123 12.09 -9.93 -21.50
N ILE A 124 12.32 -8.74 -20.94
CA ILE A 124 11.45 -7.58 -21.04
C ILE A 124 12.21 -6.47 -21.77
N VAL A 125 11.64 -5.94 -22.84
CA VAL A 125 12.18 -4.78 -23.58
C VAL A 125 11.36 -3.55 -23.21
N LYS A 126 12.00 -2.59 -22.55
CA LYS A 126 11.42 -1.30 -22.19
C LYS A 126 11.80 -0.26 -23.22
N VAL A 127 10.79 0.38 -23.80
CA VAL A 127 10.92 1.50 -24.72
C VAL A 127 10.59 2.78 -23.94
N PHE A 128 11.56 3.64 -23.74
CA PHE A 128 11.33 4.95 -23.13
C PHE A 128 11.16 5.98 -24.22
N VAL A 129 9.99 6.62 -24.26
CA VAL A 129 9.73 7.75 -25.16
C VAL A 129 10.65 8.90 -24.77
N VAL A 130 11.49 9.34 -25.71
CA VAL A 130 12.36 10.48 -25.52
C VAL A 130 11.66 11.69 -26.13
N GLU A 131 10.89 12.41 -25.33
CA GLU A 131 10.56 13.80 -25.68
C GLU A 131 11.83 14.64 -25.56
N VAL A 132 12.41 15.00 -26.70
CA VAL A 132 13.48 15.99 -26.74
C VAL A 132 12.81 17.35 -26.70
N VAL A 133 12.71 17.96 -25.52
CA VAL A 133 12.53 19.40 -25.41
C VAL A 133 13.80 19.97 -24.82
N HIS A 134 14.79 20.23 -25.67
CA HIS A 134 15.92 21.04 -25.26
C HIS A 134 15.45 22.49 -25.15
N MET A 135 15.40 23.02 -23.93
CA MET A 135 15.15 24.45 -23.67
C MET A 135 16.09 25.33 -24.50
N HIS A 136 17.29 24.81 -24.84
CA HIS A 136 18.26 25.45 -25.71
C HIS A 136 17.82 25.57 -27.18
N GLU A 137 17.16 24.57 -27.78
CA GLU A 137 16.62 24.65 -29.15
C GLU A 137 15.43 25.63 -29.22
N PHE A 138 14.58 25.62 -28.20
CA PHE A 138 13.42 26.52 -28.15
C PHE A 138 13.82 27.99 -27.90
N ILE A 139 14.88 28.22 -27.10
CA ILE A 139 15.49 29.54 -26.93
C ILE A 139 16.18 29.99 -28.23
N SER A 140 16.78 29.10 -29.02
CA SER A 140 17.36 29.51 -30.31
C SER A 140 16.32 29.84 -31.38
N GLU A 141 15.20 29.11 -31.43
CA GLU A 141 14.10 29.40 -32.38
C GLU A 141 13.33 30.68 -32.03
N CYS A 142 13.15 30.98 -30.74
CA CYS A 142 12.41 32.17 -30.29
C CYS A 142 13.30 33.40 -30.01
N GLY A 143 14.59 33.21 -29.73
CA GLY A 143 15.44 34.20 -29.06
C GLY A 143 16.67 34.71 -29.83
N ALA A 144 16.95 34.21 -31.04
CA ALA A 144 18.18 34.57 -31.77
C ALA A 144 18.35 36.07 -32.08
N ASN A 145 17.30 36.91 -32.02
CA ASN A 145 17.39 38.34 -32.35
C ASN A 145 17.02 39.31 -31.20
N CYS A 146 16.87 38.86 -29.95
CA CYS A 146 16.48 39.73 -28.83
C CYS A 146 17.57 39.84 -27.73
N VAL A 147 18.84 39.78 -28.14
CA VAL A 147 19.98 39.86 -27.22
C VAL A 147 20.42 41.33 -27.14
N ASN A 148 19.78 42.16 -26.29
CA ASN A 148 20.36 43.29 -25.54
C ASN A 148 19.33 44.35 -25.08
N TYR A 149 18.33 43.98 -24.29
CA TYR A 149 17.57 44.99 -23.54
C TYR A 149 17.40 44.57 -22.09
N GLY A 150 17.93 45.38 -21.18
CA GLY A 150 17.70 45.28 -19.74
C GLY A 150 16.25 45.62 -19.39
N ASN A 151 15.84 45.30 -18.17
CA ASN A 151 14.51 45.62 -17.65
C ASN A 151 14.23 47.13 -17.81
N GLY A 152 13.34 47.52 -18.75
CA GLY A 152 12.86 48.91 -18.83
C GLY A 152 12.64 49.55 -20.21
N VAL A 153 12.48 48.80 -21.32
CA VAL A 153 12.18 49.40 -22.65
C VAL A 153 10.87 48.87 -23.23
N GLU A 154 10.02 49.76 -23.77
CA GLU A 154 8.77 49.42 -24.46
C GLU A 154 9.01 48.51 -25.68
N ARG A 155 8.25 47.42 -25.80
CA ARG A 155 8.33 46.45 -26.91
C ARG A 155 7.59 46.98 -28.13
N LYS A 156 8.17 46.87 -29.33
CA LYS A 156 7.48 47.21 -30.60
C LYS A 156 6.35 46.20 -30.88
N GLU A 157 5.30 46.59 -31.60
CA GLU A 157 4.10 45.75 -31.85
C GLU A 157 4.40 44.33 -32.34
N TRP A 158 5.32 44.17 -33.30
CA TRP A 158 5.70 42.86 -33.83
C TRP A 158 6.43 41.96 -32.81
N GLN A 159 7.00 42.55 -31.75
CA GLN A 159 7.69 41.83 -30.67
C GLN A 159 6.71 41.34 -29.59
N ILE A 160 5.55 41.99 -29.44
CA ILE A 160 4.53 41.63 -28.45
C ILE A 160 3.99 40.23 -28.75
N ALA A 161 3.64 39.93 -30.01
CA ALA A 161 3.15 38.62 -30.40
C ALA A 161 4.17 37.49 -30.13
N LYS A 162 5.45 37.73 -30.40
CA LYS A 162 6.53 36.76 -30.12
C LYS A 162 6.78 36.60 -28.62
N TRP A 163 6.70 37.68 -27.85
CA TRP A 163 6.82 37.66 -26.40
C TRP A 163 5.66 36.91 -25.75
N ASP A 164 4.43 37.11 -26.20
CA ASP A 164 3.25 36.42 -25.67
C ASP A 164 3.27 34.92 -26.01
N GLN A 165 3.77 34.57 -27.20
CA GLN A 165 4.01 33.18 -27.58
C GLN A 165 5.08 32.54 -26.68
N PHE A 166 6.19 33.25 -26.41
CA PHE A 166 7.25 32.78 -25.51
C PHE A 166 6.74 32.63 -24.06
N LYS A 167 5.97 33.60 -23.56
CA LYS A 167 5.40 33.61 -22.21
C LYS A 167 4.41 32.46 -22.03
N SER A 168 3.52 32.26 -23.01
CA SER A 168 2.57 31.15 -23.02
C SER A 168 3.27 29.79 -23.10
N ALA A 169 4.32 29.67 -23.91
CA ALA A 169 5.09 28.43 -24.01
C ALA A 169 5.85 28.11 -22.71
N MET A 170 6.48 29.10 -22.08
CA MET A 170 7.18 28.93 -20.80
C MET A 170 6.22 28.53 -19.67
N GLN A 171 5.03 29.14 -19.65
CA GLN A 171 4.02 28.81 -18.65
C GLN A 171 3.35 27.46 -18.90
N ASN A 172 3.02 27.12 -20.15
CA ASN A 172 2.31 25.88 -20.48
C ASN A 172 3.22 24.65 -20.45
N LYS A 173 4.46 24.75 -20.95
CA LYS A 173 5.38 23.61 -21.03
C LYS A 173 6.26 23.44 -19.79
N PHE A 174 6.64 24.55 -19.15
CA PHE A 174 7.59 24.55 -18.04
C PHE A 174 7.02 25.15 -16.76
N GLY A 175 5.75 25.57 -16.71
CA GLY A 175 5.10 26.08 -15.50
C GLY A 175 5.81 27.24 -14.79
N VAL A 176 6.66 27.98 -15.52
CA VAL A 176 7.42 29.14 -15.01
C VAL A 176 6.92 30.42 -15.64
N LEU A 177 6.98 31.51 -14.89
CA LEU A 177 6.61 32.84 -15.36
C LEU A 177 7.82 33.46 -16.08
N ALA A 178 7.70 33.74 -17.37
CA ALA A 178 8.72 34.53 -18.07
C ALA A 178 8.57 36.02 -17.70
N LEU A 179 9.57 36.57 -17.02
CA LEU A 179 9.64 37.99 -16.63
C LEU A 179 10.25 38.84 -17.76
N SER A 180 11.25 38.28 -18.44
CA SER A 180 11.82 38.81 -19.68
C SER A 180 12.41 37.67 -20.51
N GLU A 181 12.92 38.00 -21.69
CA GLU A 181 13.57 37.08 -22.63
C GLU A 181 14.80 36.40 -22.00
N ARG A 182 15.33 36.96 -20.90
CA ARG A 182 16.46 36.41 -20.14
C ARG A 182 16.11 35.95 -18.74
N TRP A 183 14.93 36.26 -18.21
CA TRP A 183 14.60 35.95 -16.82
C TRP A 183 13.29 35.18 -16.73
N ILE A 184 13.37 34.02 -16.08
CA ILE A 184 12.19 33.24 -15.69
C ILE A 184 12.09 33.21 -14.17
N GLN A 185 10.87 33.18 -13.67
CA GLN A 185 10.56 33.05 -12.25
C GLN A 185 9.80 31.75 -12.04
N CYS A 186 10.34 30.91 -11.18
CA CYS A 186 9.63 29.74 -10.68
C CYS A 186 8.49 30.19 -9.76
N VAL A 187 7.49 29.33 -9.58
CA VAL A 187 6.33 29.59 -8.72
C VAL A 187 6.72 29.81 -7.25
N CYS A 188 7.87 29.28 -6.81
CA CYS A 188 8.47 29.56 -5.49
C CYS A 188 9.19 30.92 -5.40
N ASN A 189 8.91 31.82 -6.34
CA ASN A 189 9.54 33.13 -6.50
C ASN A 189 11.04 33.16 -6.83
N LYS A 190 11.72 32.01 -6.97
CA LYS A 190 13.12 31.97 -7.39
C LYS A 190 13.28 32.40 -8.86
N ARG A 191 14.04 33.48 -9.09
CA ARG A 191 14.33 34.03 -10.43
C ARG A 191 15.63 33.47 -10.98
N ILE A 192 15.65 33.12 -12.26
CA ILE A 192 16.80 32.53 -12.94
C ILE A 192 17.03 33.24 -14.26
N MET A 193 18.29 33.59 -14.49
CA MET A 193 18.74 34.19 -15.73
C MET A 193 19.16 33.09 -16.74
N LEU A 194 18.61 33.12 -17.94
CA LEU A 194 18.76 32.11 -19.00
C LEU A 194 20.11 32.17 -19.75
N ASN A 195 21.10 32.94 -19.27
CA ASN A 195 22.36 33.21 -19.99
C ASN A 195 23.51 32.23 -19.72
N LYS A 196 23.27 31.09 -19.05
CA LYS A 196 24.30 30.05 -18.84
C LYS A 196 23.70 28.64 -19.05
N PRO A 197 24.26 27.80 -19.97
CA PRO A 197 23.78 26.43 -20.21
C PRO A 197 23.74 25.58 -18.93
N ARG A 198 24.69 25.79 -18.02
CA ARG A 198 24.73 25.11 -16.71
C ARG A 198 23.57 25.52 -15.79
N ALA A 199 23.12 26.77 -15.81
CA ALA A 199 22.02 27.23 -14.94
C ALA A 199 20.67 26.64 -15.36
N ILE A 200 20.45 26.49 -16.67
CA ILE A 200 19.26 25.84 -17.26
C ILE A 200 19.23 24.35 -16.90
N ASN A 201 20.35 23.65 -17.11
CA ASN A 201 20.45 22.22 -16.74
C ASN A 201 20.31 21.99 -15.23
N PHE A 202 20.83 22.90 -14.39
CA PHE A 202 20.70 22.80 -12.93
C PHE A 202 19.26 23.08 -12.46
N PHE A 203 18.55 24.03 -13.11
CA PHE A 203 17.14 24.28 -12.84
C PHE A 203 16.28 23.06 -13.19
N GLN A 204 16.45 22.50 -14.40
CA GLN A 204 15.70 21.33 -14.85
C GLN A 204 15.99 20.08 -14.00
N ALA A 205 17.26 19.85 -13.65
CA ALA A 205 17.68 18.63 -12.95
C ALA A 205 17.39 18.63 -11.44
N ARG A 206 17.45 19.79 -10.77
CA ARG A 206 17.47 19.84 -9.30
C ARG A 206 16.36 20.68 -8.69
N HIS A 207 16.06 21.86 -9.24
CA HIS A 207 15.11 22.79 -8.62
C HIS A 207 13.68 22.61 -9.12
N TRP A 208 13.46 22.53 -10.43
CA TRP A 208 12.12 22.35 -11.02
C TRP A 208 11.48 21.04 -10.58
N LYS A 209 12.25 19.94 -10.61
CA LYS A 209 11.78 18.61 -10.19
C LYS A 209 11.29 18.61 -8.73
N VAL A 210 12.09 19.17 -7.82
CA VAL A 210 11.76 19.27 -6.38
C VAL A 210 10.61 20.24 -6.14
N CYS A 211 10.58 21.40 -6.82
CA CYS A 211 9.53 22.41 -6.64
C CYS A 211 8.17 21.94 -7.18
N CYS A 212 8.13 21.20 -8.29
CA CYS A 212 6.91 20.60 -8.83
C CYS A 212 6.41 19.43 -7.98
N GLU A 213 7.32 18.59 -7.47
CA GLU A 213 6.97 17.51 -6.54
C GLU A 213 6.36 18.07 -5.25
N ASN A 214 6.86 19.21 -4.73
CA ASN A 214 6.27 19.88 -3.58
C ASN A 214 4.91 20.53 -3.88
N ARG A 215 4.67 21.04 -5.11
CA ARG A 215 3.36 21.59 -5.53
C ARG A 215 2.24 20.53 -5.57
N SER A 216 2.61 19.27 -5.83
CA SER A 216 1.67 18.14 -5.76
C SER A 216 1.21 17.82 -4.33
N LYS A 217 1.96 18.29 -3.32
CA LYS A 217 1.64 18.13 -1.89
C LYS A 217 0.89 19.33 -1.32
N THR A 218 1.22 20.57 -1.72
CA THR A 218 0.57 21.79 -1.20
C THR A 218 -0.73 22.20 -1.90
N SER A 219 -1.02 21.70 -3.11
CA SER A 219 -2.31 21.96 -3.80
C SER A 219 -3.53 21.25 -3.19
N ARG A 220 -3.38 20.60 -2.03
CA ARG A 220 -4.47 20.00 -1.25
C ARG A 220 -4.98 20.86 -0.08
N HIS A 221 -4.27 21.92 0.32
CA HIS A 221 -4.70 22.80 1.43
C HIS A 221 -5.31 24.15 1.01
N ASP A 222 -5.15 24.59 -0.25
CA ASP A 222 -5.67 25.89 -0.74
C ASP A 222 -6.97 25.79 -1.59
N ARG A 223 -7.91 24.92 -1.23
CA ARG A 223 -9.25 24.85 -1.89
C ARG A 223 -10.41 25.36 -1.03
N SER A 224 -10.15 26.36 -0.20
CA SER A 224 -11.19 27.19 0.42
C SER A 224 -10.72 28.64 0.50
N GLY A 225 -10.52 29.29 -0.65
CA GLY A 225 -10.09 30.69 -0.65
C GLY A 225 -9.60 31.29 -1.96
N GLN A 226 -10.03 30.81 -3.14
CA GLN A 226 -9.80 31.56 -4.39
C GLN A 226 -11.01 31.47 -5.30
N THR A 227 -11.95 32.37 -5.08
CA THR A 227 -12.80 32.94 -6.13
C THR A 227 -11.90 33.37 -7.30
N SER A 228 -12.19 32.84 -8.47
CA SER A 228 -11.46 33.05 -9.72
C SER A 228 -11.28 34.54 -10.03
N ILE A 229 -10.02 34.98 -10.08
CA ILE A 229 -9.58 36.27 -10.66
C ILE A 229 -9.94 36.36 -12.17
N ILE A 230 -10.38 35.26 -12.79
CA ILE A 230 -10.92 35.22 -14.15
C ILE A 230 -12.35 35.83 -14.24
N ALA A 231 -13.12 35.86 -13.15
CA ALA A 231 -14.48 36.43 -13.15
C ALA A 231 -14.53 37.96 -12.93
N CYS A 232 -13.41 38.60 -12.56
CA CYS A 232 -13.32 40.06 -12.40
C CYS A 232 -12.78 40.78 -13.64
N PHE A 233 -12.09 40.08 -14.56
CA PHE A 233 -11.56 40.69 -15.79
C PHE A 233 -12.49 40.58 -17.01
N GLU A 234 -13.44 39.64 -17.04
CA GLU A 234 -14.44 39.55 -18.12
C GLU A 234 -15.61 40.56 -17.98
N LYS A 235 -15.64 41.35 -16.90
CA LYS A 235 -16.67 42.39 -16.66
C LYS A 235 -16.17 43.82 -16.90
N GLN A 236 -14.89 44.01 -17.24
CA GLN A 236 -14.31 45.32 -17.60
C GLN A 236 -13.86 45.43 -19.07
N ALA A 237 -14.04 44.39 -19.89
CA ALA A 237 -13.79 44.42 -21.33
C ALA A 237 -15.09 44.47 -22.18
N LYS A 238 -16.24 44.75 -21.56
CA LYS A 238 -17.55 44.87 -22.25
C LYS A 238 -18.13 46.28 -22.31
N ASP A 239 -17.44 47.27 -21.76
CA ASP A 239 -17.79 48.69 -21.91
C ASP A 239 -16.56 49.43 -22.47
N LYS A 240 -16.65 49.90 -23.73
CA LYS A 240 -15.61 50.41 -24.66
C LYS A 240 -15.08 49.32 -25.60
N GLU A 241 -15.33 49.29 -26.90
CA GLU A 241 -15.86 50.27 -27.86
C GLU A 241 -16.61 49.54 -28.98
N GLN A 242 -17.68 50.19 -29.45
CA GLN A 242 -18.27 49.94 -30.76
C GLN A 242 -17.31 50.37 -31.87
N SER A 243 -17.39 49.64 -32.99
CA SER A 243 -17.24 50.09 -34.39
C SER A 243 -15.96 49.69 -35.18
N SER A 244 -16.26 48.90 -36.23
CA SER A 244 -15.75 48.90 -37.61
C SER A 244 -14.40 48.25 -38.01
N HIS A 245 -14.57 47.16 -38.80
CA HIS A 245 -14.00 46.85 -40.13
C HIS A 245 -12.47 46.55 -40.31
N SER A 246 -12.12 45.30 -40.69
CA SER A 246 -11.63 44.80 -42.02
C SER A 246 -10.15 45.16 -42.31
N GLU A 247 -9.24 44.39 -42.90
CA GLU A 247 -9.18 43.14 -43.69
C GLU A 247 -7.67 42.80 -43.89
N CYS A 248 -7.33 41.52 -44.12
CA CYS A 248 -6.22 40.96 -44.95
C CYS A 248 -4.69 41.19 -44.66
N ASP A 249 -3.98 40.10 -44.29
CA ASP A 249 -2.95 39.33 -45.06
C ASP A 249 -1.82 40.03 -45.90
N PRO A 250 -0.69 39.36 -46.30
CA PRO A 250 0.43 38.80 -45.51
C PRO A 250 1.84 39.08 -46.18
N LEU A 251 2.92 38.41 -45.70
CA LEU A 251 4.17 37.98 -46.41
C LEU A 251 5.56 38.61 -46.11
N SER A 252 6.47 37.69 -45.74
CA SER A 252 7.79 37.39 -46.35
C SER A 252 9.11 38.05 -45.86
N ASN A 253 10.03 37.13 -45.47
CA ASN A 253 11.40 36.91 -45.95
C ASN A 253 12.61 37.77 -45.50
N ASN A 254 13.57 37.03 -44.90
CA ASN A 254 14.96 36.80 -45.32
C ASN A 254 16.15 37.63 -44.79
N GLU A 255 17.16 36.83 -44.38
CA GLU A 255 18.62 36.96 -44.59
C GLU A 255 19.37 38.04 -43.78
N ASN A 256 20.63 37.89 -43.35
CA ASN A 256 21.61 36.82 -43.15
C ASN A 256 22.83 37.49 -42.46
N ASP A 257 23.75 36.68 -41.94
CA ASP A 257 25.21 36.90 -41.91
C ASP A 257 25.98 37.57 -40.74
N PHE A 258 26.82 36.70 -40.14
CA PHE A 258 28.27 36.79 -39.89
C PHE A 258 28.93 37.46 -38.65
N ASP A 259 29.73 36.59 -37.99
CA ASP A 259 31.08 36.73 -37.41
C ASP A 259 31.42 37.45 -36.07
N LEU A 260 31.80 36.60 -35.09
CA LEU A 260 33.13 36.47 -34.44
C LEU A 260 33.87 37.73 -33.93
N GLU A 261 34.07 37.84 -32.60
CA GLU A 261 35.36 37.62 -31.88
C GLU A 261 35.38 38.16 -30.42
N ASN A 262 35.67 37.23 -29.52
CA ASN A 262 36.57 37.21 -28.35
C ASN A 262 36.99 38.43 -27.47
N SER A 263 37.20 38.05 -26.18
CA SER A 263 38.03 38.65 -25.11
C SER A 263 37.48 39.90 -24.40
N GLY A 264 37.65 40.13 -23.09
CA GLY A 264 38.31 39.43 -21.99
C GLY A 264 38.25 40.31 -20.72
N SER A 265 38.30 39.65 -19.55
CA SER A 265 38.72 40.13 -18.21
C SER A 265 38.01 41.30 -17.48
N ALA A 266 37.35 40.91 -16.36
CA ALA A 266 37.59 41.30 -14.95
C ALA A 266 37.60 42.77 -14.49
N ILE A 267 36.85 43.10 -13.43
CA ILE A 267 37.31 43.34 -12.03
C ILE A 267 36.16 43.96 -11.18
N ASP A 268 36.09 43.43 -9.96
CA ASP A 268 35.56 43.82 -8.63
C ASP A 268 34.78 45.11 -8.30
N LEU A 269 33.80 44.84 -7.42
CA LEU A 269 33.43 45.40 -6.09
C LEU A 269 32.88 46.83 -5.91
N ASP A 270 31.70 46.80 -5.26
CA ASP A 270 31.20 47.63 -4.15
C ASP A 270 30.94 49.13 -4.34
N ASN A 271 29.68 49.54 -4.09
CA ASN A 271 29.21 50.20 -2.86
C ASN A 271 28.07 51.24 -3.08
N ILE A 272 27.28 51.46 -2.01
CA ILE A 272 26.63 52.73 -1.60
C ILE A 272 25.31 53.11 -2.35
N GLU A 273 24.19 53.59 -1.78
CA GLU A 273 23.78 54.05 -0.43
C GLU A 273 22.22 54.17 -0.34
N TYR A 274 21.74 54.51 0.87
CA TYR A 274 20.35 54.56 1.39
C TYR A 274 19.59 55.92 1.16
N SER A 275 18.32 55.94 1.61
CA SER A 275 17.47 57.10 2.06
C SER A 275 16.52 57.74 1.01
N ASP A 276 15.33 58.30 1.30
CA ASP A 276 14.35 58.28 2.42
C ASP A 276 13.05 59.03 1.99
N GLY A 277 11.94 58.82 2.73
CA GLY A 277 10.83 59.79 2.95
C GLY A 277 9.62 59.76 2.00
N PHE A 278 8.38 60.11 2.38
CA PHE A 278 7.69 60.44 3.65
C PHE A 278 6.18 60.66 3.32
N CYS A 279 5.29 60.63 4.33
CA CYS A 279 3.98 61.35 4.42
C CYS A 279 2.79 60.87 3.53
N ASP A 280 1.51 60.79 3.92
CA ASP A 280 0.73 61.19 5.12
C ASP A 280 -0.62 60.43 5.15
N VAL A 281 -1.21 60.30 6.34
CA VAL A 281 -2.59 59.86 6.63
C VAL A 281 -3.43 61.09 7.04
N PRO A 282 -4.74 61.12 6.77
CA PRO A 282 -5.73 61.44 7.83
C PRO A 282 -7.06 60.66 7.64
N ASP A 283 -8.01 60.51 8.55
CA ASP A 283 -8.16 60.49 10.02
C ASP A 283 -9.65 60.11 10.31
N LEU A 284 -9.92 59.43 11.43
CA LEU A 284 -11.17 59.36 12.25
C LEU A 284 -12.51 58.85 11.61
N GLU A 285 -13.44 58.12 12.27
CA GLU A 285 -13.80 58.02 13.70
C GLU A 285 -14.68 56.77 14.04
N LEU A 286 -14.86 56.54 15.35
CA LEU A 286 -15.37 55.38 16.11
C LEU A 286 -16.87 55.01 16.01
N CYS A 287 -17.23 53.72 16.19
CA CYS A 287 -17.87 53.17 17.44
C CYS A 287 -18.42 51.72 17.34
N LEU A 288 -17.89 50.85 18.24
CA LEU A 288 -18.55 49.89 19.15
C LEU A 288 -19.14 48.52 18.70
N ARG A 289 -18.45 47.46 19.18
CA ARG A 289 -18.94 46.20 19.83
C ARG A 289 -19.72 45.19 18.95
N ASN A 290 -19.47 43.87 18.91
CA ASN A 290 -18.84 42.90 19.81
C ASN A 290 -18.32 41.67 19.01
N ASN A 291 -17.30 41.01 19.57
CA ASN A 291 -16.97 39.58 19.61
C ASN A 291 -17.44 38.64 18.48
N ASP A 292 -16.47 38.11 17.73
CA ASP A 292 -16.11 36.68 17.69
C ASP A 292 -14.84 36.55 16.81
N GLN A 293 -13.67 36.35 17.44
CA GLN A 293 -12.39 36.17 16.73
C GLN A 293 -12.11 34.67 16.55
N GLU A 294 -12.24 34.23 15.29
CA GLU A 294 -11.54 33.06 14.74
C GLU A 294 -10.02 33.25 14.91
N ILE A 295 -9.37 32.30 15.56
CA ILE A 295 -7.91 32.18 15.55
C ILE A 295 -7.51 31.56 14.21
N LEU A 296 -6.90 32.38 13.36
CA LEU A 296 -6.18 31.96 12.16
C LEU A 296 -4.90 31.23 12.58
N GLU A 297 -4.87 29.91 12.38
CA GLU A 297 -3.65 29.11 12.44
C GLU A 297 -2.75 29.44 11.26
N MET A 298 -1.51 29.79 11.57
CA MET A 298 -0.44 30.13 10.62
C MET A 298 0.44 28.89 10.47
N GLU A 299 0.33 28.16 9.36
CA GLU A 299 1.16 26.99 9.06
C GLU A 299 2.64 27.41 8.89
N VAL A 300 3.50 26.96 9.81
CA VAL A 300 4.97 27.07 9.72
C VAL A 300 5.53 25.70 9.31
N ASP A 301 6.10 25.64 8.12
CA ASP A 301 6.71 24.44 7.53
C ASP A 301 8.05 24.12 8.25
N ILE A 302 8.10 23.02 9.01
CA ILE A 302 9.30 22.55 9.73
C ILE A 302 9.92 21.40 8.93
N THR A 303 10.94 21.71 8.12
CA THR A 303 11.93 20.72 7.67
C THR A 303 13.14 20.74 8.62
N PRO A 304 13.56 19.60 9.22
CA PRO A 304 14.80 19.53 9.97
C PRO A 304 15.99 19.51 9.01
N GLU A 305 16.82 20.55 9.07
CA GLU A 305 18.16 20.54 8.49
C GLU A 305 19.07 19.65 9.36
N THR A 306 19.82 18.76 8.71
CA THR A 306 20.88 17.96 9.32
C THR A 306 22.13 18.85 9.42
N ASP A 307 22.46 19.29 10.63
CA ASP A 307 23.75 19.91 10.92
C ASP A 307 24.75 18.81 11.34
N ASP A 308 25.73 18.57 10.47
CA ASP A 308 26.96 17.83 10.76
C ASP A 308 27.87 18.71 11.61
N ASP A 309 27.88 18.52 12.94
CA ASP A 309 28.88 19.12 13.82
C ASP A 309 29.85 18.03 14.31
N SER A 310 30.88 17.76 13.50
CA SER A 310 32.10 17.13 13.99
C SER A 310 32.94 18.20 14.71
N TYR A 311 33.03 18.15 16.03
CA TYR A 311 34.07 18.86 16.76
C TYR A 311 34.87 17.88 17.63
N SER A 312 36.15 17.78 17.30
CA SER A 312 37.18 17.07 18.04
C SER A 312 37.45 17.79 19.37
N SER A 313 37.41 17.06 20.49
CA SER A 313 37.96 17.54 21.75
C SER A 313 38.88 16.46 22.33
N SER A 314 40.17 16.58 22.00
CA SER A 314 41.27 16.13 22.85
C SER A 314 41.33 17.04 24.08
N PHE A 315 41.29 16.49 25.29
CA PHE A 315 42.33 16.67 26.32
C PHE A 315 41.95 15.99 27.66
N ASP A 316 42.88 15.13 28.08
CA ASP A 316 43.28 14.65 29.40
C ASP A 316 42.34 14.76 30.62
N GLU A 317 42.02 13.57 31.13
CA GLU A 317 41.62 13.27 32.49
C GLU A 317 42.69 13.74 33.49
N THR A 318 42.26 14.46 34.53
CA THR A 318 42.90 14.38 35.85
C THR A 318 41.82 14.35 36.91
N ASP A 319 41.72 13.18 37.56
CA ASP A 319 40.97 12.93 38.77
C ASP A 319 41.44 13.84 39.91
N SER A 320 40.48 14.38 40.66
CA SER A 320 40.66 14.54 42.11
C SER A 320 39.31 14.46 42.82
N ASP A 321 39.21 13.42 43.65
CA ASP A 321 38.14 13.08 44.58
C ASP A 321 38.02 14.08 45.74
N ASP A 322 36.88 13.92 46.43
CA ASP A 322 36.56 14.30 47.81
C ASP A 322 36.06 15.71 48.13
N GLY A 323 34.80 15.74 48.58
CA GLY A 323 34.18 16.86 49.27
C GLY A 323 32.71 16.63 49.60
N LYS A 324 32.41 15.62 50.43
CA LYS A 324 31.13 15.54 51.14
C LYS A 324 31.00 16.78 52.04
N ASP A 325 30.00 17.61 51.79
CA ASP A 325 29.47 18.50 52.83
C ASP A 325 27.93 18.48 52.79
N GLU A 326 27.37 17.89 53.85
CA GLU A 326 25.97 18.01 54.23
C GLU A 326 25.64 19.47 54.54
N PHE A 327 24.90 20.15 53.66
CA PHE A 327 24.24 21.40 54.04
C PHE A 327 22.73 21.20 54.24
N ARG A 328 22.42 21.01 55.51
CA ARG A 328 21.14 21.17 56.20
C ARG A 328 20.21 22.18 55.51
N ASN A 329 19.08 21.68 54.99
CA ASN A 329 17.97 22.50 54.49
C ASN A 329 17.45 23.44 55.58
N ASN A 330 17.90 24.69 55.57
CA ASN A 330 17.35 25.74 56.41
C ASN A 330 16.10 26.32 55.73
N LYS A 331 14.97 25.61 55.87
CA LYS A 331 13.64 26.22 55.76
C LYS A 331 13.51 27.21 56.91
N ASN A 332 13.72 28.52 56.65
CA ASN A 332 13.14 29.64 57.40
C ASN A 332 13.66 30.98 56.86
N TYR A 333 12.99 31.52 55.84
CA TYR A 333 13.00 32.96 55.55
C TYR A 333 11.60 33.41 55.13
N LEU A 334 10.63 33.22 56.03
CA LEU A 334 9.35 33.94 56.03
C LEU A 334 9.01 34.32 57.48
N ALA A 335 9.77 35.27 58.02
CA ALA A 335 9.39 36.05 59.18
C ALA A 335 10.19 37.36 59.17
N ASN A 336 9.64 38.39 58.53
CA ASN A 336 10.09 39.75 58.79
C ASN A 336 9.49 40.19 60.13
N GLU A 337 10.21 39.94 61.22
CA GLU A 337 10.06 40.76 62.41
C GLU A 337 10.46 42.20 62.06
N ILE A 338 9.51 43.12 62.22
CA ILE A 338 9.73 44.55 62.06
C ILE A 338 10.61 45.01 63.22
N LYS A 339 11.93 45.07 63.00
CA LYS A 339 12.83 45.82 63.88
C LYS A 339 12.55 47.32 63.71
N SER A 340 12.02 47.93 64.78
CA SER A 340 11.80 49.37 64.89
C SER A 340 13.14 50.10 64.82
N GLY A 341 13.40 50.79 63.69
CA GLY A 341 14.61 51.59 63.53
C GLY A 341 14.96 52.04 62.11
N PHE A 342 14.27 51.57 61.06
CA PHE A 342 14.53 52.04 59.69
C PHE A 342 13.62 53.21 59.31
N LYS A 343 14.25 54.35 58.98
CA LYS A 343 13.62 55.45 58.24
C LYS A 343 12.98 54.88 56.98
N ARG A 344 11.66 55.04 56.82
CA ARG A 344 10.98 54.86 55.52
C ARG A 344 11.68 55.78 54.52
N ILE A 345 12.42 55.21 53.59
CA ILE A 345 12.83 55.93 52.38
C ILE A 345 11.54 56.13 51.59
N HIS A 346 11.01 57.35 51.58
CA HIS A 346 10.01 57.73 50.60
C HIS A 346 10.70 57.67 49.22
N ILE A 347 10.43 56.62 48.44
CA ILE A 347 10.79 56.59 47.03
C ILE A 347 9.90 57.64 46.37
N ALA A 348 10.44 58.83 46.11
CA ALA A 348 9.66 59.98 45.66
C ALA A 348 9.09 59.82 44.24
N HIS A 349 9.58 58.84 43.46
CA HIS A 349 9.12 58.55 42.11
C HIS A 349 9.29 57.04 41.86
N VAL A 350 8.23 56.24 42.07
CA VAL A 350 8.19 54.85 41.61
C VAL A 350 7.81 54.86 40.13
N ASP A 351 8.42 54.00 39.33
CA ASP A 351 8.09 53.91 37.90
C ASP A 351 6.60 53.55 37.72
N PRO A 352 5.87 54.20 36.78
CA PRO A 352 4.45 53.93 36.55
C PRO A 352 4.12 52.45 36.28
N VAL A 353 5.04 51.69 35.67
CA VAL A 353 4.87 50.26 35.41
C VAL A 353 4.86 49.48 36.73
N ALA A 354 5.78 49.79 37.65
CA ALA A 354 5.85 49.15 38.96
C ALA A 354 4.64 49.50 39.83
N GLU A 355 4.17 50.76 39.79
CA GLU A 355 2.93 51.16 40.48
C GLU A 355 1.71 50.40 39.96
N LYS A 356 1.61 50.22 38.63
CA LYS A 356 0.49 49.50 38.03
C LYS A 356 0.52 48.01 38.34
N LEU A 357 1.68 47.36 38.24
CA LEU A 357 1.86 45.95 38.62
C LEU A 357 1.51 45.73 40.09
N GLN A 358 1.97 46.63 40.98
CA GLN A 358 1.64 46.56 42.40
C GLN A 358 0.15 46.78 42.65
N SER A 359 -0.50 47.68 41.90
CA SER A 359 -1.96 47.88 41.95
C SER A 359 -2.73 46.61 41.54
N PHE A 360 -2.30 45.90 40.49
CA PHE A 360 -2.94 44.64 40.08
C PHE A 360 -2.81 43.54 41.12
N LEU A 361 -1.64 43.42 41.75
CA LEU A 361 -1.40 42.47 42.83
C LEU A 361 -2.26 42.81 44.06
N ASN A 362 -2.31 44.08 44.46
CA ASN A 362 -3.08 44.53 45.62
C ASN A 362 -4.59 44.39 45.42
N ALA A 363 -5.06 44.56 44.17
CA ALA A 363 -6.46 44.37 43.80
C ALA A 363 -6.85 42.90 43.58
N GLY A 364 -5.91 41.96 43.66
CA GLY A 364 -6.16 40.53 43.38
C GLY A 364 -6.47 40.21 41.91
N ILE A 365 -6.27 41.18 41.01
CA ILE A 365 -6.51 41.01 39.56
C ILE A 365 -5.44 40.10 38.95
N PHE A 366 -4.22 40.14 39.49
CA PHE A 366 -3.09 39.38 38.98
C PHE A 366 -2.57 38.39 40.04
N PRO A 367 -2.81 37.07 39.86
CA PRO A 367 -2.33 36.05 40.80
C PRO A 367 -0.83 35.84 40.67
N LYS A 368 -0.16 35.56 41.81
CA LYS A 368 1.29 35.33 41.84
C LYS A 368 1.67 33.96 41.25
N GLU A 369 0.70 33.08 41.14
CA GLU A 369 0.79 31.76 40.53
C GLU A 369 0.69 31.81 38.99
N SER A 370 0.39 32.99 38.42
CA SER A 370 0.37 33.15 36.96
C SER A 370 1.77 32.98 36.36
N MET A 371 1.87 32.21 35.26
CA MET A 371 3.11 32.08 34.48
C MET A 371 3.71 33.43 34.08
N PHE A 372 2.89 34.45 33.79
CA PHE A 372 3.38 35.80 33.49
C PHE A 372 4.13 36.42 34.68
N TYR A 373 3.63 36.22 35.91
CA TYR A 373 4.28 36.72 37.14
C TYR A 373 5.60 35.97 37.38
N ILE A 374 5.56 34.64 37.27
CA ILE A 374 6.69 33.77 37.53
C ILE A 374 7.82 34.05 36.52
N LEU A 375 7.49 34.20 35.23
CA LEU A 375 8.44 34.59 34.19
C LEU A 375 9.05 35.97 34.46
N LEU A 376 8.23 36.98 34.78
CA LEU A 376 8.70 38.33 35.06
C LEU A 376 9.63 38.36 36.28
N LYS A 377 9.24 37.69 37.37
CA LYS A 377 10.03 37.56 38.60
C LYS A 377 11.38 36.91 38.30
N ASN A 378 11.39 35.80 37.57
CA ASN A 378 12.61 35.07 37.23
C ASN A 378 13.52 35.87 36.29
N ALA A 379 12.97 36.52 35.27
CA ALA A 379 13.72 37.34 34.33
C ALA A 379 14.43 38.51 35.02
N VAL A 380 13.71 39.27 35.86
CA VAL A 380 14.29 40.41 36.60
C VAL A 380 15.32 39.93 37.62
N SER A 381 15.04 38.81 38.30
CA SER A 381 15.97 38.20 39.26
C SER A 381 17.23 37.65 38.59
N TYR A 382 17.12 37.13 37.37
CA TYR A 382 18.26 36.71 36.56
C TYR A 382 19.15 37.89 36.19
N VAL A 383 18.56 39.01 35.73
CA VAL A 383 19.33 40.22 35.40
C VAL A 383 20.00 40.83 36.63
N ASP A 384 19.31 40.90 37.76
CA ASP A 384 19.86 41.36 39.04
C ASP A 384 21.01 40.45 39.52
N TRP A 385 20.82 39.14 39.45
CA TRP A 385 21.89 38.18 39.72
C TRP A 385 23.08 38.39 38.78
N PHE A 386 22.85 38.58 37.48
CA PHE A 386 23.90 38.75 36.49
C PHE A 386 24.73 40.01 36.76
N ALA A 387 24.06 41.10 37.16
CA ALA A 387 24.71 42.34 37.58
C ALA A 387 25.59 42.13 38.81
N LYS A 388 25.09 41.41 39.83
CA LYS A 388 25.82 41.10 41.08
C LYS A 388 26.93 40.06 40.93
N ARG A 389 26.82 39.14 39.98
CA ARG A 389 27.83 38.11 39.68
C ARG A 389 29.17 38.71 39.27
N LYS A 390 29.19 39.93 38.71
CA LYS A 390 30.43 40.68 38.44
C LYS A 390 31.25 40.96 39.70
N GLU A 391 30.62 41.01 40.87
CA GLU A 391 31.26 41.30 42.16
C GLU A 391 31.57 40.01 42.95
N ASN A 392 30.85 38.91 42.68
CA ASN A 392 31.08 37.62 43.32
C ASN A 392 30.79 36.44 42.37
N HIS A 393 31.85 35.82 41.86
CA HIS A 393 31.78 34.71 40.91
C HIS A 393 31.19 33.40 41.49
N SER A 394 31.05 33.29 42.80
CA SER A 394 30.46 32.10 43.46
C SER A 394 28.92 32.06 43.43
N LEU A 395 28.26 33.17 43.08
CA LEU A 395 26.80 33.24 43.00
C LEU A 395 26.29 32.41 41.81
N GLN A 396 25.49 31.38 42.09
CA GLN A 396 24.75 30.60 41.08
C GLN A 396 23.28 31.02 41.04
N PHE A 397 22.70 31.11 39.84
CA PHE A 397 21.27 31.36 39.66
C PHE A 397 20.56 30.08 39.24
N GLN A 398 19.44 29.80 39.89
CA GLN A 398 18.57 28.69 39.57
C GLN A 398 17.27 29.24 39.00
N TRP A 399 16.93 28.77 37.80
CA TRP A 399 15.64 29.07 37.19
C TRP A 399 14.53 28.30 37.90
N ASP A 400 13.36 28.91 37.98
CA ASP A 400 12.14 28.23 38.42
C ASP A 400 11.78 27.08 37.46
N ASN A 401 11.41 25.93 38.01
CA ASN A 401 11.06 24.74 37.23
C ASN A 401 9.84 24.98 36.34
N GLU A 402 8.89 25.80 36.78
CA GLU A 402 7.71 26.12 35.97
C GLU A 402 8.09 26.91 34.71
N VAL A 403 9.09 27.79 34.80
CA VAL A 403 9.62 28.54 33.65
C VAL A 403 10.31 27.59 32.66
N LEU A 404 11.06 26.61 33.18
CA LEU A 404 11.74 25.62 32.34
C LEU A 404 10.72 24.74 31.60
N GLN A 405 9.71 24.22 32.29
CA GLN A 405 8.62 23.41 31.71
C GLN A 405 7.77 24.20 30.70
N PHE A 406 7.49 25.47 30.99
CA PHE A 406 6.79 26.35 30.05
C PHE A 406 7.58 26.55 28.76
N LEU A 407 8.90 26.77 28.86
CA LEU A 407 9.75 26.94 27.68
C LEU A 407 9.95 25.64 26.91
N GLU A 408 9.98 24.51 27.60
CA GLU A 408 9.96 23.19 26.97
C GLU A 408 8.67 22.99 26.14
N SER A 409 7.52 23.37 26.70
CA SER A 409 6.24 23.34 25.98
C SER A 409 6.26 24.25 24.74
N LEU A 410 6.83 25.45 24.87
CA LEU A 410 7.01 26.38 23.73
C LEU A 410 7.98 25.83 22.68
N GLU A 411 9.07 25.19 23.08
CA GLU A 411 10.02 24.55 22.17
C GLU A 411 9.40 23.34 21.48
N TYR A 412 8.56 22.57 22.19
CA TYR A 412 7.83 21.43 21.63
C TYR A 412 6.84 21.88 20.53
N HIS A 413 6.03 22.90 20.79
CA HIS A 413 5.01 23.35 19.84
C HIS A 413 5.57 24.27 18.74
N GLY A 414 6.50 25.17 19.07
CA GLY A 414 7.01 26.20 18.16
C GLY A 414 8.41 25.92 17.62
N GLY A 415 9.06 24.84 18.07
CA GLY A 415 10.45 24.56 17.79
C GLY A 415 11.39 25.55 18.49
N ARG A 416 12.69 25.28 18.34
CA ARG A 416 13.75 26.10 18.95
C ARG A 416 13.78 27.54 18.40
N LYS A 417 13.27 27.74 17.18
CA LYS A 417 13.18 29.06 16.55
C LYS A 417 12.29 30.02 17.35
N VAL A 418 11.15 29.54 17.86
CA VAL A 418 10.25 30.35 18.69
C VAL A 418 10.92 30.73 20.00
N VAL A 419 11.55 29.77 20.70
CA VAL A 419 12.22 30.09 21.97
C VAL A 419 13.41 31.03 21.78
N ASN A 420 14.17 30.86 20.69
CA ASN A 420 15.26 31.78 20.34
C ASN A 420 14.73 33.19 19.97
N LEU A 421 13.58 33.28 19.29
CA LEU A 421 12.92 34.55 18.98
C LEU A 421 12.51 35.27 20.27
N TRP A 422 11.90 34.55 21.22
CA TRP A 422 11.50 35.11 22.51
C TRP A 422 12.69 35.53 23.37
N ARG A 423 13.80 34.79 23.31
CA ARG A 423 15.02 35.10 24.06
C ARG A 423 15.82 36.25 23.44
N GLY A 424 15.88 36.30 22.11
CA GLY A 424 16.85 37.11 21.36
C GLY A 424 18.24 36.45 21.30
N PRO A 425 19.20 37.08 20.59
CA PRO A 425 20.56 36.55 20.40
C PRO A 425 21.36 36.39 21.69
N GLY A 426 20.99 37.08 22.77
CA GLY A 426 21.59 36.90 24.10
C GLY A 426 23.12 36.99 24.10
N HIS A 427 23.78 35.88 24.42
CA HIS A 427 25.25 35.73 24.45
C HIS A 427 25.82 34.92 23.26
N ASP A 428 25.03 34.69 22.21
CA ASP A 428 25.50 33.92 21.06
C ASP A 428 26.70 34.60 20.40
N GLY A 429 27.77 33.83 20.18
CA GLY A 429 29.04 34.31 19.61
C GLY A 429 30.08 34.82 20.62
N GLU A 430 29.78 34.84 21.93
CA GLU A 430 30.70 35.39 22.95
C GLU A 430 31.80 34.40 23.44
N GLY A 431 31.81 33.16 22.93
CA GLY A 431 32.86 32.16 23.18
C GLY A 431 32.91 31.61 24.63
N PRO A 432 33.46 30.41 24.88
CA PRO A 432 33.56 29.85 26.23
C PRO A 432 34.54 30.58 27.15
N SER A 433 35.50 31.32 26.56
CA SER A 433 36.65 31.95 27.24
C SER A 433 36.56 33.47 27.34
N GLY A 434 35.51 34.10 26.80
CA GLY A 434 35.27 35.53 26.94
C GLY A 434 34.56 35.84 28.25
N ALA A 435 35.15 36.68 29.10
CA ALA A 435 34.46 37.22 30.27
C ALA A 435 33.16 37.89 29.80
N VAL A 436 32.00 37.27 30.07
CA VAL A 436 30.70 37.72 29.58
C VAL A 436 30.51 39.20 29.88
N SER A 437 30.42 40.02 28.83
CA SER A 437 30.52 41.48 28.91
C SER A 437 29.22 42.13 29.38
N GLY A 438 28.79 41.90 30.62
CA GLY A 438 27.55 42.50 31.14
C GLY A 438 26.27 42.03 30.46
N PHE A 439 25.13 42.38 31.04
CA PHE A 439 23.82 42.11 30.44
C PHE A 439 23.46 43.27 29.48
N ASP A 440 23.17 42.97 28.22
CA ASP A 440 22.78 43.98 27.21
C ASP A 440 21.32 43.81 26.78
N TRP A 441 20.45 44.71 27.25
CA TRP A 441 19.02 44.70 26.90
C TRP A 441 18.73 44.82 25.40
N LYS A 442 19.69 45.24 24.56
CA LYS A 442 19.50 45.28 23.09
C LYS A 442 19.66 43.91 22.42
N LYS A 443 20.36 42.97 23.07
CA LYS A 443 20.55 41.59 22.58
C LYS A 443 19.50 40.62 23.10
N TRP A 444 18.67 41.03 24.06
CA TRP A 444 17.69 40.17 24.70
C TRP A 444 16.28 40.72 24.48
N ASN A 445 15.37 39.87 24.00
CA ASN A 445 13.94 40.20 23.92
C ASN A 445 13.26 39.92 25.26
N TRP A 446 13.48 38.72 25.80
CA TRP A 446 13.13 38.35 27.16
C TRP A 446 14.27 37.56 27.81
N PRO A 447 14.69 37.89 29.05
CA PRO A 447 15.70 37.11 29.76
C PRO A 447 15.18 35.70 30.09
N LEU A 448 15.47 34.74 29.22
CA LEU A 448 15.05 33.34 29.32
C LEU A 448 16.26 32.38 29.42
N PRO A 449 16.12 31.22 30.07
CA PRO A 449 17.17 30.21 30.16
C PRO A 449 17.60 29.73 28.78
N GLY A 450 18.92 29.61 28.61
CA GLY A 450 19.51 29.10 27.39
C GLY A 450 19.43 27.59 27.26
N LYS A 451 19.72 27.10 26.05
CA LYS A 451 19.62 25.67 25.71
C LYS A 451 20.36 24.78 26.69
N THR A 452 21.62 25.07 27.02
CA THR A 452 22.42 24.27 27.95
C THR A 452 21.81 24.20 29.36
N THR A 453 21.16 25.27 29.81
CA THR A 453 20.49 25.29 31.13
C THR A 453 19.22 24.45 31.11
N ARG A 454 18.43 24.51 30.03
CA ARG A 454 17.27 23.64 29.83
C ARG A 454 17.70 22.18 29.65
N ASP A 455 18.75 21.95 28.87
CA ASP A 455 19.32 20.63 28.57
C ASP A 455 19.75 19.87 29.84
N LYS A 456 20.27 20.60 30.83
CA LYS A 456 20.66 20.07 32.16
C LYS A 456 19.47 19.76 33.07
N MET A 457 18.29 20.32 32.79
CA MET A 457 17.11 20.24 33.64
C MET A 457 16.00 19.36 33.04
N TYR A 458 16.16 18.84 31.81
CA TYR A 458 15.24 17.83 31.30
C TYR A 458 15.14 16.67 32.29
N SER A 459 13.91 16.18 32.49
CA SER A 459 13.69 14.88 33.09
C SER A 459 14.51 13.82 32.35
N GLY A 460 15.09 12.88 33.09
CA GLY A 460 15.73 11.71 32.49
C GLY A 460 14.76 10.96 31.57
N TYR A 461 15.28 10.31 30.54
CA TYR A 461 14.53 9.35 29.74
C TYR A 461 15.06 7.94 30.02
N SER A 462 14.22 6.94 29.75
CA SER A 462 14.60 5.54 29.84
C SER A 462 14.68 4.93 28.45
N THR A 463 15.61 3.99 28.29
CA THR A 463 15.64 3.07 27.14
C THR A 463 15.28 1.65 27.55
N GLU A 464 14.82 1.47 28.79
CA GLU A 464 14.37 0.17 29.30
C GLU A 464 13.02 -0.19 28.65
N ASN A 465 12.82 -1.48 28.45
CA ASN A 465 11.57 -2.04 27.92
C ASN A 465 10.58 -2.28 29.06
N GLY A 466 9.29 -2.07 28.81
CA GLY A 466 8.20 -2.33 29.75
C GLY A 466 7.33 -1.11 30.05
N ILE A 467 6.52 -1.21 31.10
CA ILE A 467 5.62 -0.14 31.55
C ILE A 467 6.37 0.82 32.48
N TYR A 468 6.26 2.12 32.23
CA TYR A 468 6.92 3.16 33.01
C TYR A 468 6.08 3.55 34.21
N ALA A 469 6.61 3.37 35.42
CA ALA A 469 5.92 3.62 36.67
C ALA A 469 5.39 5.07 36.80
N PRO A 470 6.14 6.13 36.42
CA PRO A 470 5.63 7.50 36.49
C PRO A 470 4.44 7.75 35.55
N LEU A 471 4.42 7.12 34.37
CA LEU A 471 3.34 7.29 33.39
C LEU A 471 2.09 6.53 33.82
N LEU A 472 2.23 5.28 34.29
CA LEU A 472 1.12 4.52 34.86
C LEU A 472 0.54 5.19 36.10
N GLN A 473 1.40 5.73 36.97
CA GLN A 473 0.98 6.50 38.14
C GLN A 473 0.16 7.72 37.71
N SER A 474 0.66 8.51 36.76
CA SER A 474 -0.05 9.69 36.22
C SER A 474 -1.40 9.28 35.62
N PHE A 475 -1.43 8.17 34.89
CA PHE A 475 -2.66 7.63 34.31
C PHE A 475 -3.70 7.32 35.40
N LEU A 476 -3.31 6.59 36.45
CA LEU A 476 -4.22 6.22 37.55
C LEU A 476 -4.65 7.43 38.38
N GLN A 477 -3.76 8.40 38.63
CA GLN A 477 -4.09 9.62 39.36
C GLN A 477 -5.16 10.43 38.62
N LEU A 478 -4.92 10.76 37.36
CA LEU A 478 -5.86 11.51 36.53
C LEU A 478 -7.18 10.75 36.33
N SER A 479 -7.10 9.42 36.21
CA SER A 479 -8.30 8.60 36.02
C SER A 479 -9.16 8.48 37.28
N SER A 480 -8.56 8.62 38.47
CA SER A 480 -9.23 8.41 39.75
C SER A 480 -9.77 9.68 40.42
N GLU A 481 -9.51 10.86 39.84
CA GLU A 481 -10.02 12.13 40.37
C GLU A 481 -11.55 12.14 40.51
N ALA A 482 -12.06 12.72 41.59
CA ALA A 482 -13.49 12.71 41.91
C ALA A 482 -14.38 13.38 40.85
N ASN A 483 -13.80 14.22 39.99
CA ASN A 483 -14.50 14.94 38.92
C ASN A 483 -14.23 14.36 37.51
N SER A 484 -13.53 13.23 37.37
CA SER A 484 -13.04 12.75 36.08
C SER A 484 -14.13 12.18 35.15
N ASP A 485 -15.34 11.89 35.67
CA ASP A 485 -16.46 11.25 34.93
C ASP A 485 -16.04 9.95 34.19
N ILE A 486 -14.95 9.30 34.61
CA ILE A 486 -14.43 8.08 33.97
C ILE A 486 -15.21 6.86 34.46
N LEU A 487 -15.55 5.97 33.52
CA LEU A 487 -16.18 4.69 33.81
C LEU A 487 -15.30 3.82 34.73
N THR A 488 -15.88 3.34 35.83
CA THR A 488 -15.28 2.32 36.69
C THR A 488 -16.00 1.00 36.51
N LEU A 489 -15.25 -0.10 36.52
CA LEU A 489 -15.83 -1.45 36.41
C LEU A 489 -16.46 -1.87 37.74
N TYR A 490 -15.79 -1.52 38.83
CA TYR A 490 -16.21 -1.79 40.20
C TYR A 490 -15.55 -0.77 41.13
N GLU A 491 -16.33 -0.22 42.06
CA GLU A 491 -15.85 0.74 43.06
C GLU A 491 -16.60 0.53 44.38
N ASP A 492 -15.84 0.28 45.45
CA ASP A 492 -16.32 0.25 46.82
C ASP A 492 -15.29 0.91 47.76
N SER A 493 -15.45 0.78 49.07
CA SER A 493 -14.53 1.35 50.06
C SER A 493 -13.12 0.72 50.04
N THR A 494 -12.97 -0.47 49.46
CA THR A 494 -11.73 -1.27 49.46
C THR A 494 -10.97 -1.19 48.14
N VAL A 495 -11.67 -1.04 47.00
CA VAL A 495 -11.05 -1.11 45.67
C VAL A 495 -11.78 -0.22 44.67
N LYS A 496 -11.02 0.35 43.75
CA LYS A 496 -11.50 1.07 42.57
C LYS A 496 -10.80 0.53 41.33
N ILE A 497 -11.56 -0.07 40.42
CA ILE A 497 -11.06 -0.70 39.21
C ILE A 497 -11.42 0.15 37.99
N ILE A 498 -10.39 0.63 37.30
CA ILE A 498 -10.51 1.36 36.03
C ILE A 498 -10.32 0.35 34.90
N PRO A 499 -11.35 0.04 34.08
CA PRO A 499 -11.21 -0.87 32.96
C PRO A 499 -10.54 -0.16 31.78
N VAL A 500 -9.51 -0.80 31.21
CA VAL A 500 -8.71 -0.23 30.13
C VAL A 500 -8.54 -1.20 28.95
N ALA A 501 -8.40 -0.61 27.77
CA ALA A 501 -7.88 -1.25 26.57
C ALA A 501 -6.37 -0.96 26.46
N LEU A 502 -5.58 -2.02 26.25
CA LEU A 502 -4.15 -1.91 25.94
C LEU A 502 -3.98 -1.99 24.42
N ALA A 503 -3.63 -0.86 23.80
CA ALA A 503 -3.28 -0.81 22.38
C ALA A 503 -1.76 -0.86 22.22
N LYS A 504 -1.29 -1.74 21.32
CA LYS A 504 0.13 -1.89 21.01
C LYS A 504 0.35 -1.74 19.51
N ASP A 505 1.29 -0.87 19.13
CA ASP A 505 1.66 -0.67 17.73
C ASP A 505 3.17 -0.47 17.57
N GLY A 506 3.71 -1.10 16.54
CA GLY A 506 5.14 -1.19 16.26
C GLY A 506 5.60 -0.17 15.23
N MET A 507 6.46 0.76 15.64
CA MET A 507 7.11 1.69 14.73
C MET A 507 8.48 1.15 14.31
N GLN A 508 8.69 1.00 13.00
CA GLN A 508 10.00 0.60 12.47
C GLN A 508 11.05 1.70 12.71
N LEU A 509 12.17 1.29 13.30
CA LEU A 509 13.33 2.14 13.56
C LEU A 509 14.45 1.85 12.57
N LYS A 510 15.23 2.89 12.26
CA LYS A 510 16.48 2.71 11.51
C LYS A 510 17.46 1.92 12.37
N SER A 511 17.81 0.72 11.93
CA SER A 511 18.77 -0.14 12.63
C SER A 511 20.12 0.55 12.74
N GLY A 512 20.63 0.66 13.98
CA GLY A 512 21.92 1.29 14.26
C GLY A 512 22.19 1.32 15.76
N LEU A 513 23.46 1.53 16.10
CA LEU A 513 23.90 1.76 17.47
C LEU A 513 24.32 3.23 17.60
N LEU A 514 23.94 3.87 18.70
CA LEU A 514 24.31 5.24 19.02
C LEU A 514 24.86 5.30 20.43
N TYR A 515 25.81 6.20 20.69
CA TYR A 515 26.28 6.44 22.04
C TYR A 515 25.40 7.49 22.72
N ASP A 516 24.82 7.13 23.85
CA ASP A 516 24.08 8.04 24.71
C ASP A 516 25.01 8.58 25.80
N SER A 517 25.39 9.85 25.67
CA SER A 517 26.29 10.51 26.61
C SER A 517 25.66 10.79 27.98
N ARG A 518 24.32 10.82 28.10
CA ARG A 518 23.64 11.05 29.38
C ARG A 518 23.59 9.79 30.23
N GLN A 519 23.34 8.65 29.59
CA GLN A 519 23.33 7.35 30.26
C GLN A 519 24.70 6.66 30.25
N GLY A 520 25.66 7.18 29.48
CA GLY A 520 26.99 6.61 29.37
C GLY A 520 27.02 5.22 28.72
N LYS A 521 26.07 4.91 27.83
CA LYS A 521 25.89 3.58 27.24
C LYS A 521 25.59 3.61 25.75
N ILE A 522 25.81 2.50 25.06
CA ILE A 522 25.43 2.34 23.65
C ILE A 522 23.96 1.90 23.58
N ILE A 523 23.13 2.66 22.88
CA ILE A 523 21.71 2.41 22.66
C ILE A 523 21.46 1.85 21.25
N GLY A 524 20.29 1.23 21.03
CA GLY A 524 19.94 0.56 19.77
C GLY A 524 20.22 -0.95 19.77
N SER A 525 20.54 -1.52 20.93
CA SER A 525 20.62 -2.96 21.19
C SER A 525 19.73 -3.35 22.37
N THR A 526 19.22 -4.57 22.38
CA THR A 526 18.58 -5.18 23.57
C THR A 526 19.59 -5.61 24.63
N LEU A 527 20.89 -5.60 24.32
CA LEU A 527 21.95 -5.78 25.30
C LEU A 527 22.21 -4.47 26.03
N ASN A 528 22.45 -4.54 27.34
CA ASN A 528 22.89 -3.37 28.10
C ASN A 528 24.39 -3.13 27.85
N LEU A 529 24.70 -2.46 26.74
CA LEU A 529 26.06 -2.13 26.29
C LEU A 529 26.60 -0.90 27.04
N ASP A 530 26.73 -1.02 28.35
CA ASP A 530 27.35 0.00 29.21
C ASP A 530 28.88 -0.18 29.31
N TYR A 531 29.53 0.74 30.02
CA TYR A 531 30.98 0.67 30.24
C TYR A 531 31.44 -0.64 30.90
N ASN A 532 30.65 -1.17 31.84
CA ASN A 532 30.98 -2.42 32.54
C ASN A 532 30.91 -3.62 31.61
N TYR A 533 29.91 -3.66 30.72
CA TYR A 533 29.75 -4.70 29.71
C TYR A 533 30.94 -4.70 28.74
N ILE A 534 31.31 -3.54 28.21
CA ILE A 534 32.45 -3.42 27.28
C ILE A 534 33.77 -3.81 27.98
N LYS A 535 33.92 -3.49 29.26
CA LYS A 535 35.10 -3.88 30.06
C LYS A 535 35.24 -5.40 30.25
N GLN A 536 34.14 -6.15 30.18
CA GLN A 536 34.15 -7.62 30.28
C GLN A 536 34.58 -8.31 28.97
N GLY A 537 34.60 -7.60 27.85
CA GLY A 537 35.08 -8.09 26.55
C GLY A 537 34.22 -7.62 25.39
N GLU A 538 34.78 -7.67 24.17
CA GLU A 538 34.03 -7.32 22.96
C GLU A 538 32.93 -8.36 22.67
N PRO A 539 31.67 -7.92 22.45
CA PRO A 539 30.59 -8.85 22.13
C PRO A 539 30.78 -9.49 20.75
N GLU A 540 30.41 -10.76 20.64
CA GLU A 540 30.49 -11.49 19.38
C GLU A 540 29.61 -10.84 18.30
N LYS A 541 30.13 -10.74 17.07
CA LYS A 541 29.43 -10.13 15.92
C LYS A 541 28.06 -10.76 15.65
N VAL A 542 27.89 -12.06 15.90
CA VAL A 542 26.60 -12.77 15.73
C VAL A 542 25.59 -12.28 16.76
N THR A 543 25.98 -12.22 18.03
CA THR A 543 25.16 -11.75 19.16
C THR A 543 24.78 -10.27 19.05
N LEU A 544 25.70 -9.43 18.57
CA LEU A 544 25.39 -8.04 18.26
C LEU A 544 24.34 -7.93 17.15
N LYS A 545 24.49 -8.69 16.07
CA LYS A 545 23.52 -8.64 14.95
C LYS A 545 22.11 -9.06 15.36
N SER A 546 21.97 -10.05 16.24
CA SER A 546 20.66 -10.50 16.72
C SER A 546 20.03 -9.60 17.78
N SER A 547 20.82 -8.74 18.42
CA SER A 547 20.34 -7.82 19.47
C SER A 547 20.04 -6.41 18.98
N ILE A 548 20.32 -6.08 17.71
CA ILE A 548 20.00 -4.76 17.14
C ILE A 548 18.48 -4.55 17.12
N VAL A 549 18.06 -3.44 17.72
CA VAL A 549 16.67 -2.97 17.72
C VAL A 549 16.29 -2.50 16.31
N GLN A 550 15.11 -2.91 15.86
CA GLN A 550 14.56 -2.54 14.55
C GLN A 550 13.15 -1.94 14.65
N GLU A 551 12.55 -2.00 15.83
CA GLU A 551 11.17 -1.61 16.05
C GLU A 551 11.02 -1.12 17.49
N ALA A 552 10.21 -0.07 17.66
CA ALA A 552 9.72 0.37 18.96
C ALA A 552 8.21 0.16 19.01
N GLU A 553 7.77 -0.76 19.86
CA GLU A 553 6.37 -1.04 20.11
C GLU A 553 5.89 -0.16 21.26
N ALA A 554 5.04 0.83 20.94
CA ALA A 554 4.47 1.72 21.94
C ALA A 554 3.22 1.10 22.55
N MET A 555 3.06 1.25 23.86
CA MET A 555 1.93 0.75 24.63
C MET A 555 1.09 1.92 25.12
N CYS A 556 -0.18 1.96 24.70
CA CYS A 556 -1.12 3.00 25.06
C CYS A 556 -2.29 2.40 25.84
N LEU A 557 -2.58 2.98 27.01
CA LEU A 557 -3.79 2.66 27.77
C LEU A 557 -4.89 3.64 27.42
N THR A 558 -6.07 3.11 27.15
CA THR A 558 -7.28 3.91 26.94
C THR A 558 -8.39 3.40 27.84
N THR A 559 -9.08 4.29 28.53
CA THR A 559 -10.27 3.93 29.32
C THR A 559 -11.36 3.39 28.40
N LEU A 560 -12.19 2.45 28.86
CA LEU A 560 -13.21 1.82 28.00
C LEU A 560 -14.26 2.80 27.45
N ASP A 561 -14.51 3.91 28.12
CA ASP A 561 -15.38 4.99 27.65
C ASP A 561 -14.69 5.95 26.67
N ALA A 562 -13.40 5.70 26.36
CA ALA A 562 -12.53 6.48 25.51
C ALA A 562 -12.37 7.96 25.92
N LYS A 563 -12.61 8.29 27.20
CA LYS A 563 -12.45 9.66 27.72
C LYS A 563 -10.99 10.02 27.98
N PHE A 564 -10.15 9.04 28.29
CA PHE A 564 -8.76 9.27 28.62
C PHE A 564 -7.84 8.22 28.00
N SER A 565 -6.71 8.66 27.46
CA SER A 565 -5.72 7.82 26.79
C SER A 565 -4.31 8.35 27.07
N LEU A 566 -3.38 7.46 27.41
CA LEU A 566 -1.99 7.84 27.69
C LEU A 566 -1.02 6.72 27.23
N PRO A 567 0.07 7.06 26.53
CA PRO A 567 1.18 6.12 26.35
C PRO A 567 1.84 5.85 27.71
N VAL A 568 1.98 4.59 28.08
CA VAL A 568 2.51 4.18 29.40
C VAL A 568 3.82 3.41 29.34
N GLY A 569 4.24 2.96 28.15
CA GLY A 569 5.47 2.19 28.02
C GLY A 569 5.86 1.93 26.57
N VAL A 570 7.06 1.38 26.40
CA VAL A 570 7.64 1.05 25.08
C VAL A 570 8.46 -0.23 25.20
N ASN A 571 8.38 -1.09 24.18
CA ASN A 571 9.31 -2.19 23.98
C ASN A 571 10.16 -1.97 22.74
N ASN A 572 11.48 -1.98 22.90
CA ASN A 572 12.44 -1.97 21.81
C ASN A 572 12.71 -3.41 21.36
N LEU A 573 12.24 -3.75 20.15
CA LEU A 573 12.17 -5.11 19.64
C LEU A 573 13.22 -5.37 18.55
N THR A 574 13.73 -6.60 18.53
CA THR A 574 14.59 -7.13 17.47
C THR A 574 13.78 -7.90 16.43
N LYS A 575 14.44 -8.24 15.31
CA LYS A 575 13.83 -9.08 14.28
C LYS A 575 13.79 -10.54 14.71
N GLY A 576 12.66 -11.21 14.47
CA GLY A 576 12.54 -12.67 14.61
C GLY A 576 11.88 -13.16 15.89
N LEU A 577 11.20 -12.27 16.62
CA LEU A 577 10.36 -12.65 17.76
C LEU A 577 9.27 -13.65 17.36
N THR A 578 9.06 -14.65 18.20
CA THR A 578 8.03 -15.67 17.99
C THR A 578 6.69 -15.22 18.58
N ALA A 579 5.60 -15.88 18.18
CA ALA A 579 4.28 -15.66 18.77
C ALA A 579 4.26 -15.92 20.30
N LEU A 580 5.07 -16.87 20.77
CA LEU A 580 5.19 -17.18 22.19
C LEU A 580 5.91 -16.06 22.96
N ASP A 581 6.94 -15.46 22.36
CA ASP A 581 7.64 -14.32 22.95
C ASP A 581 6.69 -13.13 23.11
N THR A 582 5.92 -12.80 22.07
CA THR A 582 4.89 -11.75 22.11
C THR A 582 3.83 -12.04 23.18
N PHE A 583 3.35 -13.28 23.28
CA PHE A 583 2.40 -13.67 24.32
C PHE A 583 2.95 -13.48 25.74
N ASN A 584 4.21 -13.88 25.97
CA ASN A 584 4.86 -13.71 27.27
C ASN A 584 5.07 -12.23 27.63
N MET A 585 5.42 -11.40 26.65
CA MET A 585 5.52 -9.94 26.83
C MET A 585 4.16 -9.34 27.21
N MET A 586 3.09 -9.67 26.48
CA MET A 586 1.72 -9.24 26.79
C MET A 586 1.28 -9.63 28.22
N LYS A 587 1.59 -10.86 28.64
CA LYS A 587 1.33 -11.31 30.01
C LYS A 587 2.09 -10.48 31.04
N ASN A 588 3.37 -10.19 30.79
CA ASN A 588 4.17 -9.38 31.69
C ASN A 588 3.65 -7.95 31.82
N GLU A 589 3.34 -7.31 30.69
CA GLU A 589 2.81 -5.96 30.61
C GLU A 589 1.48 -5.82 31.36
N THR A 590 0.57 -6.80 31.19
CA THR A 590 -0.72 -6.78 31.89
C THR A 590 -0.56 -6.87 33.41
N GLN A 591 0.40 -7.67 33.88
CA GLN A 591 0.73 -7.74 35.30
C GLN A 591 1.34 -6.44 35.83
N GLU A 592 2.20 -5.78 35.04
CA GLU A 592 2.75 -4.47 35.38
C GLU A 592 1.64 -3.40 35.47
N ILE A 593 0.72 -3.38 34.51
CA ILE A 593 -0.42 -2.44 34.51
C ILE A 593 -1.35 -2.64 35.72
N ASN A 594 -1.43 -3.86 36.26
CA ASN A 594 -2.32 -4.15 37.39
C ASN A 594 -1.80 -3.68 38.76
N VAL A 595 -0.57 -3.17 38.83
CA VAL A 595 -0.01 -2.62 40.07
C VAL A 595 -0.81 -1.39 40.52
N CYS A 596 -1.20 -1.35 41.80
CA CYS A 596 -2.05 -0.27 42.31
C CYS A 596 -1.29 1.04 42.53
N LEU A 597 -2.04 2.15 42.58
CA LEU A 597 -1.50 3.49 42.75
C LEU A 597 -0.64 3.65 44.01
N ASP A 598 -1.06 3.03 45.14
CA ASP A 598 -0.29 3.07 46.39
C ASP A 598 1.10 2.43 46.24
N HIS A 599 1.20 1.30 45.52
CA HIS A 599 2.49 0.66 45.29
C HIS A 599 3.38 1.49 44.36
N LEU A 600 2.82 2.13 43.33
CA LEU A 600 3.58 3.01 42.43
C LEU A 600 4.13 4.24 43.16
N GLN A 601 3.39 4.79 44.13
CA GLN A 601 3.84 5.94 44.91
C GLN A 601 4.93 5.60 45.95
N HIS A 602 4.94 4.36 46.46
CA HIS A 602 5.84 3.93 47.53
C HIS A 602 6.99 3.03 47.07
N SER A 603 6.98 2.57 45.81
CA SER A 603 8.11 1.86 45.20
C SER A 603 9.27 2.82 44.97
N ARG A 604 10.12 3.00 46.00
CA ARG A 604 11.42 3.67 45.85
C ARG A 604 12.42 2.69 45.23
N THR A 605 12.36 2.55 43.91
CA THR A 605 13.36 1.80 43.14
C THR A 605 14.13 2.73 42.23
N ASP A 606 15.39 2.41 41.97
CA ASP A 606 16.21 3.13 40.98
C ASP A 606 15.73 2.86 39.53
N SER A 607 14.87 1.86 39.32
CA SER A 607 14.27 1.54 38.02
C SER A 607 13.01 2.36 37.76
N ILE A 608 12.85 2.79 36.51
CA ILE A 608 11.66 3.50 36.00
C ILE A 608 10.57 2.49 35.59
N ILE A 609 10.90 1.21 35.44
CA ILE A 609 9.94 0.14 35.08
C ILE A 609 9.14 -0.29 36.31
N VAL A 610 7.84 -0.53 36.09
CA VAL A 610 6.93 -1.03 37.14
C VAL A 610 7.41 -2.36 37.69
N GLN A 611 7.54 -2.43 39.02
CA GLN A 611 7.84 -3.68 39.72
C GLN A 611 6.54 -4.40 40.11
N LYS A 612 6.47 -5.71 39.87
CA LYS A 612 5.30 -6.57 40.15
C LYS A 612 5.19 -6.94 41.64
N THR A 613 5.25 -5.94 42.53
CA THR A 613 5.24 -6.13 43.99
C THR A 613 3.82 -6.22 44.57
N CYS A 614 2.81 -5.85 43.80
CA CYS A 614 1.41 -5.85 44.20
C CYS A 614 0.81 -7.27 44.09
N CYS A 615 0.51 -7.92 45.22
CA CYS A 615 -0.11 -9.25 45.26
C CYS A 615 -1.61 -9.16 45.59
N SER A 616 -2.45 -9.66 44.68
CA SER A 616 -3.90 -9.84 44.85
C SER A 616 -4.36 -11.26 44.50
N HIS A 617 -3.41 -12.17 44.25
CA HIS A 617 -3.64 -13.55 43.84
C HIS A 617 -3.79 -14.50 45.03
N CYS A 618 -4.69 -15.48 44.91
CA CYS A 618 -4.83 -16.57 45.87
C CYS A 618 -4.84 -17.91 45.14
N ALA A 619 -3.86 -18.77 45.44
CA ALA A 619 -3.75 -20.10 44.83
C ALA A 619 -4.98 -20.97 45.12
N ILE A 620 -5.49 -20.94 46.36
CA ILE A 620 -6.68 -21.71 46.77
C ILE A 620 -7.92 -21.28 45.98
N CYS A 621 -8.14 -19.98 45.80
CA CYS A 621 -9.26 -19.48 44.99
C CYS A 621 -9.15 -19.90 43.52
N THR A 622 -7.92 -19.99 43.01
CA THR A 622 -7.64 -20.39 41.62
C THR A 622 -7.92 -21.88 41.43
N GLU A 623 -7.47 -22.73 42.35
CA GLU A 623 -7.70 -24.18 42.30
C GLU A 623 -9.19 -24.55 42.48
N LEU A 624 -9.92 -23.83 43.34
CA LEU A 624 -11.34 -24.09 43.57
C LEU A 624 -12.26 -23.51 42.49
N GLY A 625 -11.80 -22.54 41.71
CA GLY A 625 -12.63 -21.76 40.78
C GLY A 625 -13.66 -20.85 41.49
N THR A 626 -13.62 -20.77 42.82
CA THR A 626 -14.49 -19.93 43.66
C THR A 626 -13.69 -19.25 44.76
N VAL A 627 -14.24 -18.18 45.35
CA VAL A 627 -13.60 -17.50 46.48
C VAL A 627 -13.55 -18.45 47.69
N CYS A 628 -12.36 -18.63 48.29
CA CYS A 628 -12.21 -19.43 49.51
C CYS A 628 -12.66 -18.64 50.75
N ASP A 629 -12.97 -19.33 51.85
CA ASP A 629 -13.48 -18.72 53.09
C ASP A 629 -12.59 -17.58 53.58
N ALA A 630 -11.26 -17.76 53.58
CA ALA A 630 -10.31 -16.72 54.00
C ALA A 630 -10.34 -15.47 53.13
N CYS A 631 -10.60 -15.60 51.82
CA CYS A 631 -10.77 -14.46 50.93
C CYS A 631 -12.17 -13.85 51.04
N SER A 632 -13.20 -14.65 51.32
CA SER A 632 -14.56 -14.18 51.60
C SER A 632 -14.61 -13.34 52.88
N ASP A 633 -13.87 -13.75 53.92
CA ASP A 633 -13.75 -13.01 55.18
C ASP A 633 -13.05 -11.66 55.00
N LYS A 634 -12.13 -11.56 54.02
CA LYS A 634 -11.51 -10.29 53.57
C LYS A 634 -12.43 -9.43 52.69
N GLY A 635 -13.65 -9.91 52.38
CA GLY A 635 -14.62 -9.20 51.54
C GLY A 635 -14.45 -9.40 50.03
N HIS A 636 -13.65 -10.38 49.57
CA HIS A 636 -13.52 -10.64 48.13
C HIS A 636 -14.74 -11.36 47.56
N THR A 637 -15.17 -10.96 46.36
CA THR A 637 -16.36 -11.52 45.67
C THR A 637 -16.03 -12.26 44.36
N VAL A 638 -14.81 -12.10 43.85
CA VAL A 638 -14.36 -12.62 42.54
C VAL A 638 -13.02 -13.35 42.70
N THR A 639 -12.63 -14.24 41.78
CA THR A 639 -11.37 -15.02 41.85
C THR A 639 -10.19 -14.32 41.16
N GLU A 640 -10.49 -13.40 40.26
CA GLU A 640 -9.54 -12.77 39.35
C GLU A 640 -8.66 -11.73 40.08
N PRO A 641 -7.33 -11.91 40.09
CA PRO A 641 -6.40 -10.99 40.77
C PRO A 641 -6.55 -9.54 40.29
N ALA A 642 -6.84 -9.35 39.00
CA ALA A 642 -6.98 -8.05 38.39
C ALA A 642 -8.13 -7.21 38.97
N LEU A 643 -9.12 -7.85 39.60
CA LEU A 643 -10.32 -7.22 40.16
C LEU A 643 -10.31 -7.10 41.69
N ARG A 644 -9.33 -7.71 42.37
CA ARG A 644 -9.23 -7.74 43.84
C ARG A 644 -8.31 -6.67 44.41
N PRO A 645 -8.61 -5.99 45.54
CA PRO A 645 -7.61 -5.18 46.21
C PRO A 645 -6.38 -6.03 46.58
N CYS A 646 -5.20 -5.40 46.62
CA CYS A 646 -3.98 -6.10 47.02
C CYS A 646 -3.87 -6.21 48.55
N ASP A 647 -3.13 -7.21 49.00
CA ASP A 647 -3.00 -7.53 50.43
C ASP A 647 -2.49 -6.33 51.25
N SER A 648 -1.50 -5.57 50.75
CA SER A 648 -0.97 -4.40 51.48
C SER A 648 -1.96 -3.24 51.58
N CYS A 649 -2.78 -2.98 50.56
CA CYS A 649 -3.82 -1.95 50.66
C CYS A 649 -4.91 -2.35 51.66
N LEU A 650 -5.28 -3.64 51.69
CA LEU A 650 -6.21 -4.18 52.68
C LEU A 650 -5.66 -4.04 54.10
N GLU A 651 -4.39 -4.39 54.33
CA GLU A 651 -3.72 -4.26 55.63
C GLU A 651 -3.63 -2.80 56.11
N LYS A 652 -3.46 -1.85 55.18
CA LYS A 652 -3.43 -0.41 55.48
C LYS A 652 -4.81 0.23 55.60
N GLU A 653 -5.89 -0.51 55.34
CA GLU A 653 -7.27 -0.01 55.30
C GLU A 653 -7.45 1.19 54.33
N ILE A 654 -6.75 1.16 53.19
CA ILE A 654 -6.87 2.18 52.14
C ILE A 654 -7.53 1.62 50.88
N GLN A 655 -8.22 2.49 50.12
CA GLN A 655 -8.82 2.10 48.84
C GLN A 655 -7.73 1.76 47.81
N CYS A 656 -7.76 0.55 47.28
CA CYS A 656 -6.83 0.07 46.26
C CYS A 656 -7.27 0.53 44.86
N ILE A 657 -6.58 1.51 44.29
CA ILE A 657 -6.89 2.05 42.94
C ILE A 657 -5.98 1.39 41.91
N LYS A 658 -6.55 0.76 40.87
CA LYS A 658 -5.77 0.10 39.81
C LYS A 658 -6.49 0.00 38.47
N ALA A 659 -5.71 -0.27 37.42
CA ALA A 659 -6.21 -0.54 36.08
C ALA A 659 -6.36 -2.05 35.85
N ALA A 660 -7.46 -2.44 35.20
CA ALA A 660 -7.68 -3.80 34.73
C ALA A 660 -7.74 -3.80 33.20
N VAL A 661 -6.77 -4.44 32.56
CA VAL A 661 -6.78 -4.63 31.10
C VAL A 661 -7.89 -5.63 30.77
N VAL A 662 -8.89 -5.20 30.02
CA VAL A 662 -9.99 -6.07 29.58
C VAL A 662 -9.90 -6.45 28.11
N CYS A 663 -9.14 -5.69 27.33
CA CYS A 663 -8.87 -6.04 25.94
C CYS A 663 -7.48 -5.56 25.52
N VAL A 664 -6.89 -6.32 24.59
CA VAL A 664 -5.61 -6.01 23.97
C VAL A 664 -5.82 -5.89 22.48
N SER A 665 -5.46 -4.73 21.93
CA SER A 665 -5.53 -4.44 20.50
C SER A 665 -4.13 -4.43 19.90
N GLU A 666 -3.89 -5.32 18.94
CA GLU A 666 -2.63 -5.39 18.19
C GLU A 666 -2.90 -5.42 16.68
N ASP A 667 -1.88 -5.09 15.91
CA ASP A 667 -1.89 -5.28 14.48
C ASP A 667 -2.04 -6.77 14.11
N SER A 668 -2.41 -7.05 12.86
CA SER A 668 -2.66 -8.42 12.43
C SER A 668 -1.40 -9.15 11.91
N GLU A 669 -0.19 -8.73 12.27
CA GLU A 669 1.05 -9.43 11.90
C GLU A 669 1.03 -10.90 12.39
N SER A 670 1.78 -11.79 11.74
CA SER A 670 1.76 -13.22 12.05
C SER A 670 2.14 -13.55 13.49
N ARG A 671 3.08 -12.82 14.10
CA ARG A 671 3.48 -13.04 15.51
C ARG A 671 2.37 -12.61 16.48
N ASN A 672 1.78 -11.43 16.26
CA ASN A 672 0.70 -10.86 17.07
C ASN A 672 -0.58 -11.71 16.95
N SER A 673 -0.96 -12.08 15.71
CA SER A 673 -2.04 -13.05 15.46
C SER A 673 -1.76 -14.44 16.04
N GLY A 674 -0.50 -14.80 16.30
CA GLY A 674 -0.14 -16.01 17.01
C GLY A 674 -0.35 -15.87 18.52
N ALA A 675 0.12 -14.77 19.10
CA ALA A 675 -0.03 -14.44 20.52
C ALA A 675 -1.50 -14.31 20.93
N GLN A 676 -2.32 -13.63 20.12
CA GLN A 676 -3.76 -13.51 20.35
C GLN A 676 -4.46 -14.88 20.38
N LYS A 677 -4.06 -15.84 19.53
CA LYS A 677 -4.62 -17.20 19.55
C LYS A 677 -4.24 -17.95 20.82
N GLU A 678 -3.02 -17.74 21.30
CA GLU A 678 -2.56 -18.33 22.55
C GLU A 678 -3.32 -17.75 23.74
N LEU A 679 -3.61 -16.45 23.74
CA LEU A 679 -4.47 -15.82 24.74
C LEU A 679 -5.88 -16.41 24.74
N VAL A 680 -6.52 -16.56 23.57
CA VAL A 680 -7.84 -17.22 23.47
C VAL A 680 -7.77 -18.64 24.03
N ARG A 681 -6.74 -19.41 23.68
CA ARG A 681 -6.56 -20.79 24.16
C ARG A 681 -6.45 -20.84 25.70
N VAL A 682 -5.67 -19.94 26.29
CA VAL A 682 -5.48 -19.87 27.75
C VAL A 682 -6.78 -19.48 28.47
N ASN A 683 -7.56 -18.58 27.88
CA ASN A 683 -8.86 -18.20 28.43
C ASN A 683 -9.89 -19.33 28.33
N ASP A 684 -9.96 -20.03 27.18
CA ASP A 684 -10.83 -21.19 26.99
C ASP A 684 -10.49 -22.34 27.95
N GLU A 685 -9.19 -22.56 28.19
CA GLU A 685 -8.68 -23.56 29.14
C GLU A 685 -8.78 -23.09 30.61
N GLN A 686 -9.13 -21.81 30.85
CA GLN A 686 -9.15 -21.16 32.18
C GLN A 686 -7.86 -21.39 32.98
N SER A 687 -6.72 -21.44 32.29
CA SER A 687 -5.46 -21.92 32.88
C SER A 687 -4.64 -20.83 33.59
N ASP A 688 -4.89 -19.56 33.29
CA ASP A 688 -4.20 -18.43 33.91
C ASP A 688 -5.19 -17.36 34.44
N PRO A 689 -5.32 -17.19 35.78
CA PRO A 689 -6.26 -16.25 36.35
C PRO A 689 -5.90 -14.78 36.04
N PHE A 690 -4.64 -14.46 35.70
CA PHE A 690 -4.22 -13.10 35.34
C PHE A 690 -4.67 -12.67 33.95
N LEU A 691 -5.02 -13.62 33.07
CA LEU A 691 -5.41 -13.37 31.68
C LEU A 691 -6.91 -13.57 31.43
N SER A 692 -7.61 -14.21 32.38
CA SER A 692 -9.02 -14.62 32.33
C SER A 692 -10.01 -13.56 31.83
N ILE A 693 -9.79 -12.27 32.12
CA ILE A 693 -10.70 -11.18 31.76
C ILE A 693 -10.29 -10.44 30.46
N ILE A 694 -9.18 -10.85 29.83
CA ILE A 694 -8.60 -10.14 28.69
C ILE A 694 -9.10 -10.73 27.38
N SER A 695 -9.74 -9.93 26.54
CA SER A 695 -10.12 -10.34 25.18
C SER A 695 -9.15 -9.75 24.13
N PRO A 696 -8.53 -10.56 23.26
CA PRO A 696 -7.78 -10.02 22.13
C PRO A 696 -8.75 -9.45 21.09
N ILE A 697 -8.47 -8.25 20.59
CA ILE A 697 -9.23 -7.61 19.53
C ILE A 697 -8.27 -7.28 18.39
N PRO A 698 -8.53 -7.70 17.14
CA PRO A 698 -7.70 -7.28 16.02
C PRO A 698 -7.96 -5.80 15.72
N ASP A 699 -6.93 -5.08 15.27
CA ASP A 699 -7.14 -3.73 14.75
C ASP A 699 -8.07 -3.75 13.51
N GLY A 700 -9.30 -3.26 13.70
CA GLY A 700 -10.33 -3.19 12.67
C GLY A 700 -9.91 -2.40 11.43
N VAL A 701 -9.07 -1.37 11.57
CA VAL A 701 -8.52 -0.61 10.45
C VAL A 701 -7.60 -1.49 9.62
N HIS A 702 -6.73 -2.27 10.26
CA HIS A 702 -5.85 -3.21 9.57
C HIS A 702 -6.63 -4.33 8.87
N VAL A 703 -7.69 -4.84 9.51
CA VAL A 703 -8.59 -5.82 8.89
C VAL A 703 -9.27 -5.25 7.65
N ALA A 704 -9.83 -4.05 7.74
CA ALA A 704 -10.51 -3.41 6.60
C ALA A 704 -9.54 -3.17 5.44
N LYS A 705 -8.32 -2.68 5.73
CA LYS A 705 -7.24 -2.52 4.73
C LYS A 705 -6.90 -3.85 4.06
N ARG A 706 -6.87 -4.96 4.79
CA ARG A 706 -6.63 -6.31 4.24
C ARG A 706 -7.76 -6.77 3.32
N LYS A 707 -9.02 -6.62 3.74
CA LYS A 707 -10.20 -6.94 2.92
C LYS A 707 -10.17 -6.18 1.58
N ARG A 708 -10.01 -4.85 1.63
CA ARG A 708 -9.86 -4.01 0.43
C ARG A 708 -8.69 -4.45 -0.47
N LYS A 709 -7.54 -4.78 0.13
CA LYS A 709 -6.37 -5.23 -0.62
C LYS A 709 -6.60 -6.59 -1.28
N SER A 710 -7.29 -7.52 -0.62
CA SER A 710 -7.72 -8.79 -1.20
C SER A 710 -8.65 -8.55 -2.39
N PHE A 711 -9.68 -7.71 -2.22
CA PHE A 711 -10.62 -7.33 -3.28
C PHE A 711 -9.98 -6.63 -4.47
N SER A 712 -8.89 -5.89 -4.26
CA SER A 712 -8.14 -5.25 -5.34
C SER A 712 -7.17 -6.20 -6.06
N ASN A 713 -6.56 -7.14 -5.35
CA ASN A 713 -5.48 -7.96 -5.91
C ASN A 713 -5.98 -9.25 -6.56
N TRP A 714 -7.15 -9.75 -6.16
CA TRP A 714 -7.65 -11.05 -6.58
C TRP A 714 -9.10 -10.95 -7.05
N PHE A 715 -9.49 -11.82 -7.97
CA PHE A 715 -10.90 -12.03 -8.29
C PHE A 715 -11.52 -12.91 -7.22
N LEU A 716 -12.29 -12.31 -6.30
CA LEU A 716 -12.99 -13.01 -5.24
C LEU A 716 -14.25 -13.68 -5.80
N LEU A 717 -14.64 -14.84 -5.28
CA LEU A 717 -15.86 -15.54 -5.66
C LEU A 717 -16.97 -15.21 -4.65
N VAL A 718 -17.99 -14.49 -5.09
CA VAL A 718 -19.16 -14.10 -4.28
C VAL A 718 -20.44 -14.48 -5.02
N ASN A 719 -21.29 -15.30 -4.39
CA ASN A 719 -22.51 -15.87 -5.00
C ASN A 719 -22.26 -16.50 -6.39
N ASN A 720 -21.19 -17.30 -6.56
CA ASN A 720 -20.77 -17.90 -7.85
C ASN A 720 -20.30 -16.90 -8.93
N TYR A 721 -20.09 -15.62 -8.59
CA TYR A 721 -19.58 -14.60 -9.50
C TYR A 721 -18.19 -14.12 -9.10
N ARG A 722 -17.32 -13.89 -10.07
CA ARG A 722 -15.99 -13.30 -9.84
C ARG A 722 -16.09 -11.79 -9.73
N ILE A 723 -15.69 -11.25 -8.58
CA ILE A 723 -15.67 -9.82 -8.30
C ILE A 723 -14.27 -9.29 -8.06
N ASN A 724 -14.00 -8.06 -8.48
CA ASN A 724 -12.74 -7.36 -8.22
C ASN A 724 -12.93 -5.83 -8.25
N LEU A 725 -12.08 -5.08 -7.55
CA LEU A 725 -12.10 -3.61 -7.53
C LEU A 725 -12.03 -2.99 -8.93
N VAL A 726 -11.41 -3.66 -9.90
CA VAL A 726 -11.33 -3.22 -11.29
C VAL A 726 -12.70 -3.09 -11.94
N GLN A 727 -13.67 -3.94 -11.59
CA GLN A 727 -15.03 -3.83 -12.11
C GLN A 727 -15.71 -2.55 -11.62
N LEU A 728 -15.54 -2.18 -10.35
CA LEU A 728 -16.03 -0.91 -9.83
C LEU A 728 -15.33 0.28 -10.54
N ARG A 729 -14.05 0.13 -10.87
CA ARG A 729 -13.33 1.11 -11.67
C ARG A 729 -13.92 1.25 -13.08
N GLU A 730 -14.25 0.15 -13.74
CA GLU A 730 -14.89 0.20 -15.07
C GLU A 730 -16.25 0.88 -15.00
N LEU A 731 -17.06 0.54 -13.99
CA LEU A 731 -18.35 1.20 -13.76
C LEU A 731 -18.20 2.70 -13.48
N SER A 732 -17.17 3.11 -12.73
CA SER A 732 -16.88 4.53 -12.48
C SER A 732 -16.42 5.29 -13.73
N ASN A 733 -15.75 4.62 -14.68
CA ASN A 733 -15.34 5.22 -15.95
C ASN A 733 -16.41 5.08 -17.06
N ASP A 734 -17.48 4.33 -16.82
CA ASP A 734 -18.56 4.14 -17.76
C ASP A 734 -19.23 5.48 -18.07
N HIS A 735 -19.29 5.87 -19.34
CA HIS A 735 -19.88 7.15 -19.77
C HIS A 735 -21.31 7.37 -19.23
N ALA A 736 -22.10 6.30 -19.06
CA ALA A 736 -23.46 6.40 -18.53
C ALA A 736 -23.51 6.68 -17.02
N LEU A 737 -22.47 6.29 -16.28
CA LEU A 737 -22.41 6.35 -14.82
C LEU A 737 -21.41 7.38 -14.30
N HIS A 738 -20.46 7.82 -15.12
CA HIS A 738 -19.32 8.63 -14.73
C HIS A 738 -19.73 9.92 -14.02
N SER A 739 -20.74 10.63 -14.55
CA SER A 739 -21.24 11.87 -13.94
C SER A 739 -21.84 11.66 -12.54
N LYS A 740 -22.35 10.45 -12.24
CA LYS A 740 -22.95 10.10 -10.94
C LYS A 740 -21.91 9.52 -9.97
N LEU A 741 -20.97 8.70 -10.46
CA LEU A 741 -20.01 7.96 -9.64
C LEU A 741 -18.69 8.71 -9.40
N ALA A 742 -18.18 9.47 -10.38
CA ALA A 742 -16.89 10.16 -10.25
C ALA A 742 -16.81 11.14 -9.07
N PRO A 743 -17.88 11.87 -8.68
CA PRO A 743 -17.86 12.73 -7.50
C PRO A 743 -17.79 11.96 -6.17
N LEU A 744 -18.26 10.70 -6.15
CA LEU A 744 -18.38 9.87 -4.94
C LEU A 744 -17.21 8.91 -4.76
N VAL A 745 -16.69 8.40 -5.87
CA VAL A 745 -15.64 7.38 -5.92
C VAL A 745 -14.46 7.97 -6.70
N PRO A 746 -13.53 8.65 -6.01
CA PRO A 746 -12.38 9.24 -6.68
C PRO A 746 -11.50 8.14 -7.27
N LEU A 747 -10.79 8.49 -8.34
CA LEU A 747 -9.93 7.56 -9.06
C LEU A 747 -8.81 6.95 -8.17
N SER A 748 -8.42 7.63 -7.09
CA SER A 748 -7.52 7.10 -6.05
C SER A 748 -8.12 5.91 -5.31
N ALA A 749 -9.42 5.94 -5.02
CA ALA A 749 -10.10 4.92 -4.24
C ALA A 749 -10.11 3.55 -4.94
N VAL A 750 -10.28 3.57 -6.27
CA VAL A 750 -10.37 2.38 -7.14
C VAL A 750 -9.04 1.96 -7.77
N ARG A 751 -7.91 2.62 -7.46
CA ARG A 751 -6.58 2.28 -8.02
C ARG A 751 -5.62 1.59 -7.03
N ASN A 752 -6.02 1.43 -5.76
CA ASN A 752 -5.25 0.81 -4.68
C ASN A 752 -3.75 1.20 -4.70
N ARG A 753 -3.45 2.48 -4.95
CA ARG A 753 -2.07 3.01 -4.99
C ARG A 753 -1.54 3.25 -3.59
N ASP A 754 -2.36 3.89 -2.76
CA ASP A 754 -2.11 4.03 -1.35
C ASP A 754 -2.79 2.88 -0.61
N ARG A 755 -1.95 2.00 -0.06
CA ARG A 755 -2.39 0.81 0.69
C ARG A 755 -2.68 1.11 2.15
N GLN A 756 -2.29 2.29 2.63
CA GLN A 756 -2.58 2.77 3.97
C GLN A 756 -3.84 3.63 4.01
N ASP A 757 -4.35 4.05 2.86
CA ASP A 757 -5.59 4.81 2.75
C ASP A 757 -6.81 3.98 3.18
N VAL A 758 -7.46 4.46 4.22
CA VAL A 758 -8.65 3.89 4.86
C VAL A 758 -9.92 4.56 4.35
N GLU A 759 -9.85 5.83 3.93
CA GLU A 759 -11.02 6.62 3.51
C GLU A 759 -11.70 5.97 2.31
N SER A 760 -10.90 5.48 1.37
CA SER A 760 -11.38 4.82 0.17
C SER A 760 -12.18 3.55 0.43
N ILE A 761 -12.06 2.90 1.59
CA ILE A 761 -12.93 1.78 1.97
C ILE A 761 -14.37 2.28 2.10
N MET A 762 -14.56 3.43 2.76
CA MET A 762 -15.88 4.04 2.96
C MET A 762 -16.40 4.70 1.67
N GLU A 763 -15.52 5.27 0.84
CA GLU A 763 -15.91 5.84 -0.46
C GLU A 763 -16.46 4.78 -1.42
N ILE A 764 -15.75 3.67 -1.62
CA ILE A 764 -16.18 2.62 -2.58
C ILE A 764 -17.40 1.85 -2.10
N SER A 765 -17.59 1.72 -0.78
CA SER A 765 -18.66 0.93 -0.16
C SER A 765 -19.88 1.76 0.21
N SER A 766 -19.85 3.06 -0.07
CA SER A 766 -20.91 4.01 0.28
C SER A 766 -22.31 3.54 -0.16
N PRO A 767 -23.35 3.68 0.69
CA PRO A 767 -24.73 3.32 0.35
C PRO A 767 -25.23 4.04 -0.92
N LEU A 768 -24.77 5.27 -1.18
CA LEU A 768 -25.15 6.02 -2.37
C LEU A 768 -24.54 5.42 -3.64
N VAL A 769 -23.30 4.93 -3.58
CA VAL A 769 -22.65 4.21 -4.69
C VAL A 769 -23.43 2.93 -4.99
N ARG A 770 -23.75 2.15 -3.96
CA ARG A 770 -24.55 0.92 -4.11
C ARG A 770 -25.92 1.21 -4.74
N LYS A 771 -26.61 2.28 -4.32
CA LYS A 771 -27.89 2.70 -4.91
C LYS A 771 -27.76 3.04 -6.39
N ILE A 772 -26.78 3.88 -6.76
CA ILE A 772 -26.55 4.25 -8.17
C ILE A 772 -26.28 3.02 -9.03
N LEU A 773 -25.46 2.09 -8.55
CA LEU A 773 -25.16 0.85 -9.27
C LEU A 773 -26.39 -0.04 -9.40
N THR A 774 -27.19 -0.20 -8.34
CA THR A 774 -28.45 -0.97 -8.36
C THR A 774 -29.43 -0.44 -9.40
N ASP A 775 -29.57 0.88 -9.48
CA ASP A 775 -30.54 1.53 -10.36
C ASP A 775 -30.11 1.57 -11.84
N ASN A 776 -28.81 1.43 -12.13
CA ASN A 776 -28.27 1.75 -13.46
C ASN A 776 -27.39 0.65 -14.10
N ALA A 777 -26.99 -0.40 -13.38
CA ALA A 777 -26.11 -1.44 -13.91
C ALA A 777 -26.57 -2.86 -13.51
N LYS A 778 -26.82 -3.71 -14.53
CA LYS A 778 -27.14 -5.14 -14.32
C LYS A 778 -25.89 -6.01 -14.35
N THR A 779 -24.99 -5.74 -15.30
CA THR A 779 -23.74 -6.47 -15.50
C THR A 779 -22.58 -5.48 -15.63
N VAL A 780 -21.37 -5.97 -15.46
CA VAL A 780 -20.14 -5.23 -15.74
C VAL A 780 -19.20 -6.10 -16.55
N THR A 781 -18.70 -5.57 -17.66
CA THR A 781 -17.69 -6.22 -18.50
C THR A 781 -16.34 -5.54 -18.33
N HIS A 782 -15.29 -6.34 -18.20
CA HIS A 782 -13.91 -5.89 -18.08
C HIS A 782 -12.98 -6.73 -18.96
N THR A 783 -12.04 -6.08 -19.64
CA THR A 783 -10.97 -6.75 -20.39
C THR A 783 -9.95 -7.35 -19.44
N VAL A 784 -9.87 -8.68 -19.41
CA VAL A 784 -8.97 -9.42 -18.52
C VAL A 784 -7.59 -9.51 -19.14
N VAL A 785 -6.57 -9.30 -18.31
CA VAL A 785 -5.21 -9.73 -18.61
C VAL A 785 -5.04 -11.13 -18.00
N PRO A 786 -4.74 -12.17 -18.80
CA PRO A 786 -4.65 -13.54 -18.28
C PRO A 786 -3.64 -13.63 -17.13
N GLU A 787 -4.10 -14.13 -15.99
CA GLU A 787 -3.22 -14.51 -14.87
C GLU A 787 -2.87 -16.00 -15.00
N ASN A 788 -1.67 -16.38 -14.57
CA ASN A 788 -1.25 -17.78 -14.58
C ASN A 788 -1.90 -18.53 -13.43
N ASP A 789 -3.09 -19.09 -13.66
CA ASP A 789 -3.72 -20.02 -12.75
C ASP A 789 -3.31 -21.46 -13.04
N VAL A 790 -3.14 -22.25 -11.97
CA VAL A 790 -2.87 -23.68 -12.07
C VAL A 790 -4.21 -24.39 -12.19
N VAL A 791 -4.65 -24.64 -13.42
CA VAL A 791 -5.82 -25.48 -13.69
C VAL A 791 -5.47 -26.93 -13.34
N GLN A 792 -6.28 -27.57 -12.50
CA GLN A 792 -6.18 -28.99 -12.14
C GLN A 792 -7.24 -29.80 -12.89
N ASP A 793 -7.21 -29.78 -14.22
CA ASP A 793 -8.18 -30.51 -15.05
C ASP A 793 -7.54 -31.02 -16.35
N ILE A 794 -8.32 -31.72 -17.17
CA ILE A 794 -7.90 -32.19 -18.48
C ILE A 794 -8.32 -31.16 -19.52
N LEU A 795 -7.33 -30.63 -20.25
CA LEU A 795 -7.58 -29.73 -21.36
C LEU A 795 -7.70 -30.53 -22.65
N TYR A 796 -8.82 -30.44 -23.34
CA TYR A 796 -8.98 -30.94 -24.71
C TYR A 796 -8.86 -29.79 -25.70
N CYS A 797 -8.09 -29.98 -26.76
CA CYS A 797 -7.81 -28.96 -27.78
C CYS A 797 -8.08 -29.55 -29.16
N VAL A 798 -8.84 -28.81 -29.97
CA VAL A 798 -9.15 -29.17 -31.35
C VAL A 798 -8.27 -28.37 -32.29
N GLU A 799 -7.55 -29.05 -33.18
CA GLU A 799 -6.66 -28.44 -34.16
C GLU A 799 -7.19 -28.69 -35.58
N SER A 800 -8.10 -27.84 -36.05
CA SER A 800 -8.81 -28.02 -37.33
C SER A 800 -7.88 -28.18 -38.53
N GLN A 801 -6.82 -27.37 -38.62
CA GLN A 801 -5.87 -27.42 -39.74
C GLN A 801 -5.03 -28.70 -39.77
N ARG A 802 -4.87 -29.37 -38.63
CA ARG A 802 -4.11 -30.62 -38.51
C ARG A 802 -5.01 -31.85 -38.54
N ASN A 803 -6.33 -31.69 -38.58
CA ASN A 803 -7.31 -32.77 -38.43
C ASN A 803 -7.07 -33.60 -37.15
N THR A 804 -6.67 -32.95 -36.06
CA THR A 804 -6.32 -33.64 -34.82
C THR A 804 -7.07 -33.08 -33.63
N ILE A 805 -7.38 -33.96 -32.68
CA ILE A 805 -7.82 -33.57 -31.33
C ILE A 805 -6.70 -34.01 -30.38
N ALA A 806 -6.21 -33.05 -29.61
CA ALA A 806 -5.18 -33.28 -28.61
C ALA A 806 -5.75 -33.09 -27.21
N PHE A 807 -5.08 -33.66 -26.22
CA PHE A 807 -5.42 -33.46 -24.82
C PHE A 807 -4.17 -33.21 -23.98
N LYS A 808 -4.35 -32.52 -22.87
CA LYS A 808 -3.33 -32.33 -21.85
C LYS A 808 -3.95 -32.62 -20.50
N ASP A 809 -3.55 -33.73 -19.89
CA ASP A 809 -3.90 -34.04 -18.52
C ASP A 809 -3.03 -33.22 -17.56
N LEU A 810 -3.61 -32.16 -16.96
CA LEU A 810 -2.91 -31.35 -15.96
C LEU A 810 -2.93 -32.01 -14.57
N THR A 811 -3.88 -32.92 -14.32
CA THR A 811 -4.00 -33.71 -13.08
C THR A 811 -2.94 -34.80 -13.00
N GLY A 812 -2.57 -35.39 -14.14
CA GLY A 812 -1.73 -36.59 -14.22
C GLY A 812 -2.41 -37.86 -13.71
N GLU A 813 -3.75 -37.89 -13.68
CA GLU A 813 -4.55 -39.02 -13.19
C GLU A 813 -5.16 -39.88 -14.30
N THR A 814 -5.52 -39.26 -15.43
CA THR A 814 -6.11 -39.92 -16.60
C THR A 814 -5.01 -40.59 -17.40
N VAL A 815 -3.96 -39.85 -17.75
CA VAL A 815 -2.70 -40.44 -18.17
C VAL A 815 -1.72 -40.28 -17.02
N VAL A 816 -1.41 -41.40 -16.38
CA VAL A 816 -0.77 -41.41 -15.07
C VAL A 816 0.64 -40.84 -15.15
N ASP A 817 0.82 -39.62 -14.63
CA ASP A 817 2.13 -39.06 -14.34
C ASP A 817 2.48 -39.38 -12.89
N VAL A 818 3.26 -40.45 -12.73
CA VAL A 818 3.68 -40.98 -11.45
C VAL A 818 4.39 -39.94 -10.56
N ASN A 819 5.00 -38.90 -11.14
CA ASN A 819 5.66 -37.85 -10.38
C ASN A 819 4.68 -36.88 -9.70
N LYS A 820 3.50 -36.67 -10.30
CA LYS A 820 2.51 -35.68 -9.86
C LYS A 820 1.54 -36.22 -8.81
N LEU A 821 1.40 -37.54 -8.69
CA LEU A 821 0.45 -38.16 -7.76
C LEU A 821 0.87 -38.02 -6.28
N THR A 822 -0.12 -37.87 -5.40
CA THR A 822 0.04 -37.94 -3.93
C THR A 822 0.21 -39.40 -3.48
N VAL A 823 0.66 -39.62 -2.24
CA VAL A 823 0.86 -40.97 -1.69
C VAL A 823 -0.45 -41.78 -1.72
N GLU A 824 -1.58 -41.18 -1.38
CA GLU A 824 -2.88 -41.85 -1.42
C GLU A 824 -3.33 -42.18 -2.84
N LYS A 825 -3.15 -41.24 -3.79
CA LYS A 825 -3.47 -41.46 -5.20
C LYS A 825 -2.59 -42.55 -5.82
N LEU A 826 -1.30 -42.61 -5.47
CA LEU A 826 -0.39 -43.70 -5.87
C LEU A 826 -0.89 -45.06 -5.36
N LYS A 827 -1.28 -45.15 -4.09
CA LYS A 827 -1.83 -46.39 -3.50
C LYS A 827 -3.13 -46.81 -4.20
N LYS A 828 -4.03 -45.86 -4.46
CA LYS A 828 -5.29 -46.11 -5.17
C LYS A 828 -5.02 -46.65 -6.58
N LYS A 829 -4.19 -45.97 -7.37
CA LYS A 829 -3.87 -46.42 -8.75
C LYS A 829 -3.18 -47.79 -8.78
N LEU A 830 -2.30 -48.09 -7.83
CA LEU A 830 -1.71 -49.43 -7.68
C LEU A 830 -2.76 -50.51 -7.40
N LYS A 831 -3.79 -50.20 -6.60
CA LYS A 831 -4.94 -51.10 -6.37
C LYS A 831 -5.78 -51.27 -7.62
N ASP A 832 -6.09 -50.16 -8.31
CA ASP A 832 -6.93 -50.16 -9.52
C ASP A 832 -6.33 -51.02 -10.64
N ILE A 833 -4.99 -51.07 -10.76
CA ILE A 833 -4.30 -51.91 -11.75
C ILE A 833 -3.94 -53.31 -11.26
N GLY A 834 -4.36 -53.69 -10.04
CA GLY A 834 -4.07 -55.00 -9.46
C GLY A 834 -2.60 -55.23 -9.05
N ALA A 835 -1.78 -54.18 -9.01
CA ALA A 835 -0.37 -54.24 -8.63
C ALA A 835 -0.12 -53.88 -7.15
N TRP A 836 -1.18 -53.82 -6.34
CA TRP A 836 -1.11 -53.48 -4.92
C TRP A 836 -0.69 -54.68 -4.07
N ASN A 837 0.15 -54.42 -3.07
CA ASN A 837 0.50 -55.37 -2.02
C ASN A 837 0.33 -54.67 -0.66
N GLU A 838 -0.19 -55.38 0.35
CA GLU A 838 -0.41 -54.82 1.70
C GLU A 838 0.89 -54.34 2.37
N ASP A 839 2.04 -54.91 2.01
CA ASP A 839 3.36 -54.46 2.48
C ASP A 839 3.71 -53.03 2.02
N TYR A 840 2.98 -52.49 1.04
CA TYR A 840 3.17 -51.13 0.51
C TYR A 840 2.51 -50.05 1.37
N LYS A 841 1.66 -50.43 2.34
CA LYS A 841 0.86 -49.50 3.16
C LYS A 841 1.70 -48.43 3.87
N ARG A 842 2.91 -48.78 4.34
CA ARG A 842 3.83 -47.89 5.07
C ARG A 842 5.08 -47.46 4.28
N LYS A 843 5.12 -47.71 2.96
CA LYS A 843 6.30 -47.41 2.14
C LYS A 843 6.35 -45.92 1.72
N PRO A 844 7.56 -45.35 1.56
CA PRO A 844 7.73 -43.94 1.17
C PRO A 844 7.26 -43.68 -0.27
N LYS A 845 6.89 -42.42 -0.57
CA LYS A 845 6.36 -41.99 -1.88
C LYS A 845 7.20 -42.50 -3.06
N LYS A 846 8.53 -42.38 -2.97
CA LYS A 846 9.47 -42.80 -4.02
C LYS A 846 9.35 -44.29 -4.39
N TYR A 847 9.14 -45.15 -3.39
CA TYR A 847 8.97 -46.59 -3.60
C TYR A 847 7.66 -46.91 -4.32
N LEU A 848 6.56 -46.27 -3.90
CA LEU A 848 5.25 -46.42 -4.56
C LEU A 848 5.28 -45.92 -6.02
N GLN A 849 6.04 -44.85 -6.28
CA GLN A 849 6.25 -44.34 -7.63
C GLN A 849 6.99 -45.36 -8.51
N GLU A 850 8.04 -45.98 -8.01
CA GLU A 850 8.79 -46.99 -8.75
C GLU A 850 7.93 -48.22 -9.10
N LYS A 851 7.15 -48.72 -8.13
CA LYS A 851 6.23 -49.84 -8.39
C LYS A 851 5.11 -49.52 -9.35
N LEU A 852 4.55 -48.31 -9.29
CA LEU A 852 3.54 -47.89 -10.25
C LEU A 852 4.14 -47.75 -11.66
N ARG A 853 5.37 -47.27 -11.80
CA ARG A 853 6.08 -47.24 -13.09
C ARG A 853 6.32 -48.64 -13.66
N GLU A 854 6.80 -49.58 -12.85
CA GLU A 854 6.99 -50.97 -13.28
C GLU A 854 5.68 -51.58 -13.80
N ALA A 855 4.58 -51.42 -13.05
CA ALA A 855 3.28 -51.94 -13.43
C ALA A 855 2.73 -51.31 -14.72
N LEU A 856 2.88 -49.99 -14.90
CA LEU A 856 2.47 -49.29 -16.12
C LEU A 856 3.31 -49.71 -17.33
N ASN A 857 4.63 -49.83 -17.17
CA ASN A 857 5.54 -50.26 -18.24
C ASN A 857 5.24 -51.70 -18.70
N ASN A 858 4.93 -52.60 -17.76
CA ASN A 858 4.53 -53.98 -18.09
C ASN A 858 3.21 -54.01 -18.89
N LYS A 859 2.28 -53.09 -18.59
CA LYS A 859 1.01 -52.95 -19.31
C LYS A 859 1.23 -52.46 -20.75
N VAL A 860 2.12 -51.49 -20.95
CA VAL A 860 2.52 -51.01 -22.29
C VAL A 860 3.17 -52.12 -23.12
N ALA A 861 4.04 -52.93 -22.51
CA ALA A 861 4.72 -54.04 -23.17
C ALA A 861 3.76 -55.17 -23.63
N SER A 862 2.57 -55.25 -23.05
CA SER A 862 1.54 -56.24 -23.40
C SER A 862 0.60 -55.85 -24.55
N GLU A 863 0.67 -54.60 -25.06
CA GLU A 863 -0.18 -54.13 -26.16
C GLU A 863 0.54 -54.22 -27.53
N THR A 864 -0.01 -55.01 -28.47
CA THR A 864 0.50 -55.19 -29.83
C THR A 864 0.17 -53.99 -30.74
N ASN A 865 0.95 -52.92 -30.65
CA ASN A 865 1.35 -52.01 -31.74
C ASN A 865 2.11 -50.79 -31.17
N PRO A 866 3.46 -50.78 -31.19
CA PRO A 866 4.25 -49.70 -30.61
C PRO A 866 4.51 -48.62 -31.66
N ALA A 867 3.54 -47.74 -31.91
CA ALA A 867 3.78 -46.51 -32.66
C ALA A 867 4.20 -45.39 -31.69
N GLN A 868 5.52 -45.22 -31.56
CA GLN A 868 6.26 -44.02 -31.11
C GLN A 868 5.65 -43.15 -30.00
N GLN A 869 6.05 -43.39 -28.75
CA GLN A 869 6.22 -42.31 -27.76
C GLN A 869 7.47 -42.56 -26.91
N THR A 870 8.63 -42.35 -27.51
CA THR A 870 9.87 -42.11 -26.78
C THR A 870 10.22 -40.63 -26.89
N THR A 871 10.66 -40.06 -25.76
CA THR A 871 11.11 -38.67 -25.52
C THR A 871 10.04 -37.65 -25.08
N HIS A 872 9.92 -37.52 -23.76
CA HIS A 872 9.29 -36.40 -23.09
C HIS A 872 9.96 -35.06 -23.48
N ARG A 873 9.35 -34.28 -24.37
CA ARG A 873 9.50 -32.82 -24.40
C ARG A 873 8.33 -32.18 -23.65
N ARG A 874 8.64 -31.34 -22.67
CA ARG A 874 7.77 -31.04 -21.51
C ARG A 874 6.52 -30.18 -21.75
N ASN A 875 6.27 -29.63 -22.94
CA ASN A 875 5.25 -28.57 -23.09
C ASN A 875 4.15 -28.79 -24.16
N HIS A 876 4.09 -29.92 -24.88
CA HIS A 876 3.04 -30.11 -25.91
C HIS A 876 1.87 -31.01 -25.44
N PRO A 877 0.62 -30.76 -25.92
CA PRO A 877 -0.51 -31.67 -25.78
C PRO A 877 -0.27 -32.99 -26.52
N SER A 878 -0.81 -34.11 -25.99
CA SER A 878 -0.73 -35.43 -26.62
C SER A 878 -1.91 -35.64 -27.58
N HIS A 879 -1.69 -36.22 -28.76
CA HIS A 879 -2.76 -36.49 -29.72
C HIS A 879 -3.60 -37.71 -29.32
N ILE A 880 -4.92 -37.63 -29.46
CA ILE A 880 -5.83 -38.77 -29.32
C ILE A 880 -5.86 -39.51 -30.65
N HIS A 881 -5.64 -40.82 -30.62
CA HIS A 881 -5.79 -41.68 -31.81
C HIS A 881 -7.23 -42.16 -31.91
N PHE A 882 -7.86 -41.93 -33.06
CA PHE A 882 -9.20 -42.39 -33.38
C PHE A 882 -9.13 -43.54 -34.40
N ASP A 883 -10.03 -44.50 -34.29
CA ASP A 883 -10.22 -45.60 -35.26
C ASP A 883 -10.87 -45.14 -36.57
N GLY A 884 -11.54 -43.98 -36.56
CA GLY A 884 -12.09 -43.28 -37.73
C GLY A 884 -11.49 -41.88 -37.93
N GLU A 885 -11.35 -41.44 -39.20
CA GLU A 885 -10.84 -40.12 -39.53
C GLU A 885 -11.91 -39.02 -39.30
N ILE A 886 -11.60 -38.05 -38.43
CA ILE A 886 -12.43 -36.84 -38.22
C ILE A 886 -11.80 -35.68 -39.00
N LYS A 887 -12.43 -35.26 -40.09
CA LYS A 887 -11.90 -34.19 -40.96
C LYS A 887 -12.31 -32.82 -40.45
N GLN A 888 -11.34 -31.92 -40.32
CA GLN A 888 -11.52 -30.52 -39.90
C GLN A 888 -12.40 -30.35 -38.65
N PRO A 889 -12.05 -30.98 -37.51
CA PRO A 889 -12.78 -30.78 -36.26
C PRO A 889 -12.66 -29.33 -35.79
N VAL A 890 -13.70 -28.77 -35.16
CA VAL A 890 -13.77 -27.34 -34.79
C VAL A 890 -14.09 -27.14 -33.32
N ALA A 891 -15.21 -27.68 -32.87
CA ALA A 891 -15.64 -27.58 -31.48
C ALA A 891 -16.04 -28.96 -30.95
N LEU A 892 -15.88 -29.15 -29.64
CA LEU A 892 -16.26 -30.37 -28.94
C LEU A 892 -17.05 -30.07 -27.66
N CYS A 893 -17.84 -31.03 -27.21
CA CYS A 893 -18.45 -31.03 -25.89
C CYS A 893 -18.59 -32.45 -25.35
N PHE A 894 -18.89 -32.57 -24.07
CA PHE A 894 -19.22 -33.83 -23.41
C PHE A 894 -20.68 -33.82 -22.94
N ASP A 895 -21.35 -34.97 -22.94
CA ASP A 895 -22.61 -35.15 -22.22
C ASP A 895 -22.38 -35.62 -20.78
N GLN A 896 -23.47 -35.86 -20.05
CA GLN A 896 -23.44 -36.31 -18.65
C GLN A 896 -22.87 -37.73 -18.50
N ASP A 897 -22.95 -38.54 -19.56
CA ASP A 897 -22.48 -39.91 -19.59
C ASP A 897 -21.00 -40.02 -20.01
N GLY A 898 -20.37 -38.89 -20.38
CA GLY A 898 -18.97 -38.80 -20.76
C GLY A 898 -18.70 -39.08 -22.24
N ASN A 899 -19.73 -39.14 -23.08
CA ASN A 899 -19.55 -39.25 -24.53
C ASN A 899 -19.05 -37.92 -25.08
N MET A 900 -18.05 -37.99 -25.97
CA MET A 900 -17.49 -36.82 -26.63
C MET A 900 -18.21 -36.58 -27.96
N TYR A 901 -18.73 -35.37 -28.16
CA TYR A 901 -19.29 -34.93 -29.43
C TYR A 901 -18.35 -33.95 -30.10
N VAL A 902 -18.12 -34.12 -31.40
CA VAL A 902 -17.20 -33.29 -32.18
C VAL A 902 -17.91 -32.76 -33.42
N SER A 903 -17.90 -31.45 -33.60
CA SER A 903 -18.41 -30.77 -34.79
C SER A 903 -17.28 -30.41 -35.76
N THR A 904 -17.56 -30.36 -37.06
CA THR A 904 -16.57 -30.08 -38.10
C THR A 904 -16.96 -28.95 -39.05
N PHE A 905 -15.96 -28.36 -39.73
CA PHE A 905 -16.22 -27.39 -40.79
C PHE A 905 -16.95 -28.00 -41.99
N THR A 906 -16.82 -29.31 -42.20
CA THR A 906 -17.48 -30.05 -43.29
C THR A 906 -18.98 -30.26 -43.04
N GLY A 907 -19.52 -29.82 -41.91
CA GLY A 907 -20.93 -30.02 -41.57
C GLY A 907 -21.24 -31.37 -40.91
N ALA A 908 -20.22 -32.11 -40.46
CA ALA A 908 -20.41 -33.38 -39.79
C ALA A 908 -20.33 -33.23 -38.26
N VAL A 909 -21.10 -34.05 -37.55
CA VAL A 909 -21.06 -34.19 -36.09
C VAL A 909 -20.80 -35.64 -35.75
N TYR A 910 -19.73 -35.90 -35.01
CA TYR A 910 -19.28 -37.23 -34.61
C TYR A 910 -19.56 -37.48 -33.13
N VAL A 911 -19.96 -38.70 -32.81
CA VAL A 911 -20.02 -39.23 -31.44
C VAL A 911 -18.82 -40.13 -31.23
N VAL A 912 -18.05 -39.87 -30.18
CA VAL A 912 -16.79 -40.54 -29.91
C VAL A 912 -16.75 -41.04 -28.47
N TRP A 913 -16.43 -42.32 -28.31
CA TRP A 913 -16.17 -42.93 -27.01
C TRP A 913 -14.68 -42.88 -26.70
N LEU A 914 -14.33 -42.32 -25.55
CA LEU A 914 -12.95 -42.27 -25.08
C LEU A 914 -12.63 -43.50 -24.24
N HIS A 915 -11.54 -44.17 -24.57
CA HIS A 915 -10.99 -45.30 -23.84
C HIS A 915 -9.65 -44.90 -23.22
N CYS A 916 -9.58 -44.97 -21.88
CA CYS A 916 -8.36 -44.68 -21.13
C CYS A 916 -7.82 -45.97 -20.50
N ASN A 917 -6.57 -46.32 -20.81
CA ASN A 917 -5.88 -47.46 -20.20
C ASN A 917 -4.86 -47.05 -19.11
N LEU A 918 -4.90 -45.78 -18.68
CA LEU A 918 -3.99 -45.08 -17.76
C LEU A 918 -2.64 -44.66 -18.34
N VAL A 919 -2.30 -45.10 -19.56
CA VAL A 919 -1.04 -44.73 -20.24
C VAL A 919 -1.30 -43.92 -21.51
N SER A 920 -2.40 -44.22 -22.19
CA SER A 920 -2.83 -43.56 -23.41
C SER A 920 -4.33 -43.33 -23.38
N LEU A 921 -4.77 -42.32 -24.10
CA LEU A 921 -6.18 -42.03 -24.37
C LEU A 921 -6.43 -42.31 -25.85
N LYS A 922 -7.33 -43.25 -26.15
CA LYS A 922 -7.77 -43.60 -27.51
C LYS A 922 -9.24 -43.25 -27.65
N GLY A 923 -9.71 -42.99 -28.86
CA GLY A 923 -11.12 -42.75 -29.14
C GLY A 923 -11.67 -43.71 -30.19
N THR A 924 -12.92 -44.13 -30.03
CA THR A 924 -13.68 -44.93 -30.99
C THR A 924 -14.80 -44.06 -31.55
N VAL A 925 -14.86 -43.87 -32.86
CA VAL A 925 -15.94 -43.13 -33.53
C VAL A 925 -17.15 -44.04 -33.63
N VAL A 926 -18.19 -43.74 -32.86
CA VAL A 926 -19.39 -44.59 -32.73
C VAL A 926 -20.40 -44.30 -33.84
N SER A 927 -20.63 -43.02 -34.12
CA SER A 927 -21.58 -42.59 -35.14
C SER A 927 -21.21 -41.21 -35.69
N SER A 928 -21.77 -40.87 -36.85
CA SER A 928 -21.62 -39.55 -37.47
C SER A 928 -22.92 -39.11 -38.12
N LEU A 929 -23.25 -37.84 -38.00
CA LEU A 929 -24.38 -37.20 -38.69
C LEU A 929 -23.86 -36.08 -39.58
N GLN A 930 -24.27 -36.08 -40.86
CA GLN A 930 -23.95 -35.01 -41.81
C GLN A 930 -25.13 -34.04 -41.89
N LEU A 931 -24.90 -32.78 -41.56
CA LEU A 931 -25.88 -31.71 -41.72
C LEU A 931 -25.84 -31.13 -43.14
N ASN A 932 -26.96 -30.54 -43.56
CA ASN A 932 -27.06 -29.76 -44.80
C ASN A 932 -26.27 -28.44 -44.75
N SER A 933 -25.91 -28.00 -43.54
CA SER A 933 -25.11 -26.81 -43.29
C SER A 933 -23.65 -27.12 -43.00
N THR A 934 -22.78 -26.20 -43.39
CA THR A 934 -21.34 -26.25 -43.12
C THR A 934 -20.94 -25.26 -42.02
N LEU A 935 -19.66 -25.19 -41.68
CA LEU A 935 -19.12 -24.22 -40.71
C LEU A 935 -19.76 -24.33 -39.30
N LEU A 936 -19.68 -25.53 -38.71
CA LEU A 936 -20.20 -25.80 -37.37
C LEU A 936 -19.20 -25.32 -36.29
N TYR A 937 -19.37 -24.09 -35.79
CA TYR A 937 -18.40 -23.45 -34.89
C TYR A 937 -18.64 -23.71 -33.40
N GLY A 938 -19.85 -24.10 -33.02
CA GLY A 938 -20.20 -24.33 -31.62
C GLY A 938 -21.00 -25.61 -31.46
N ILE A 939 -20.78 -26.29 -30.34
CA ILE A 939 -21.50 -27.50 -29.95
C ILE A 939 -21.70 -27.50 -28.43
N VAL A 940 -22.89 -27.90 -27.97
CA VAL A 940 -23.20 -28.01 -26.55
C VAL A 940 -24.17 -29.17 -26.31
N SER A 941 -23.97 -29.91 -25.22
CA SER A 941 -24.92 -30.91 -24.75
C SER A 941 -25.73 -30.34 -23.57
N LEU A 942 -27.05 -30.38 -23.70
CA LEU A 942 -28.01 -29.93 -22.70
C LEU A 942 -29.08 -31.01 -22.52
N ASN A 943 -29.16 -31.60 -21.32
CA ASN A 943 -30.11 -32.67 -20.97
C ASN A 943 -30.11 -33.83 -21.98
N ASN A 944 -28.91 -34.34 -22.31
CA ASN A 944 -28.66 -35.40 -23.29
C ASN A 944 -29.14 -35.10 -24.71
N VAL A 945 -29.35 -33.83 -25.04
CA VAL A 945 -29.59 -33.35 -26.39
C VAL A 945 -28.43 -32.47 -26.83
N VAL A 946 -27.93 -32.74 -28.04
CA VAL A 946 -26.82 -31.98 -28.62
C VAL A 946 -27.37 -30.86 -29.50
N TYR A 947 -26.80 -29.66 -29.35
CA TYR A 947 -27.07 -28.52 -30.19
C TYR A 947 -25.80 -28.07 -30.88
N VAL A 948 -25.88 -27.72 -32.16
CA VAL A 948 -24.76 -27.20 -32.94
C VAL A 948 -25.13 -25.89 -33.64
N SER A 949 -24.17 -24.98 -33.75
CA SER A 949 -24.31 -23.72 -34.47
C SER A 949 -23.57 -23.73 -35.79
N ALA A 950 -24.29 -23.46 -36.87
CA ALA A 950 -23.74 -23.22 -38.20
C ALA A 950 -23.69 -21.71 -38.49
N HIS A 951 -22.51 -21.21 -38.86
CA HIS A 951 -22.27 -19.77 -39.04
C HIS A 951 -22.65 -19.22 -40.43
N GLU A 952 -22.85 -20.09 -41.42
CA GLU A 952 -23.25 -19.70 -42.78
C GLU A 952 -24.60 -18.95 -42.83
N ASP A 953 -24.88 -18.25 -43.94
CA ASP A 953 -26.04 -17.36 -44.08
C ASP A 953 -27.39 -18.10 -43.95
N ASN A 954 -27.48 -19.29 -44.54
CA ASN A 954 -28.62 -20.20 -44.41
C ASN A 954 -28.55 -21.07 -43.13
N GLY A 955 -27.56 -20.85 -42.27
CA GLY A 955 -27.29 -21.59 -41.05
C GLY A 955 -28.20 -21.23 -39.89
N GLY A 956 -27.68 -21.37 -38.67
CA GLY A 956 -28.42 -21.19 -37.43
C GLY A 956 -28.05 -22.23 -36.39
N ILE A 957 -28.96 -22.52 -35.45
CA ILE A 957 -28.75 -23.53 -34.41
C ILE A 957 -29.63 -24.74 -34.71
N TYR A 958 -29.01 -25.91 -34.69
CA TYR A 958 -29.64 -27.20 -34.95
C TYR A 958 -29.68 -28.04 -33.69
N LYS A 959 -30.83 -28.65 -33.42
CA LYS A 959 -31.00 -29.72 -32.44
C LYS A 959 -30.70 -31.05 -33.12
N ILE A 960 -29.85 -31.86 -32.50
CA ILE A 960 -29.44 -33.18 -32.96
C ILE A 960 -29.91 -34.22 -31.95
N THR A 961 -30.53 -35.28 -32.45
CA THR A 961 -30.92 -36.48 -31.69
C THR A 961 -30.35 -37.72 -32.35
N PHE A 962 -29.66 -38.55 -31.56
CA PHE A 962 -29.14 -39.86 -31.95
C PHE A 962 -30.08 -40.93 -31.38
N ASP A 963 -30.55 -41.88 -32.19
CA ASP A 963 -31.37 -43.01 -31.73
C ASP A 963 -30.47 -44.15 -31.18
N ASP A 964 -31.06 -45.02 -30.35
CA ASP A 964 -30.42 -46.16 -29.67
C ASP A 964 -29.71 -47.16 -30.63
N ASP A 965 -30.04 -47.13 -31.94
CA ASP A 965 -29.44 -47.97 -32.98
C ASP A 965 -28.26 -47.30 -33.73
N ASN A 966 -27.70 -46.18 -33.22
CA ASN A 966 -26.51 -45.50 -33.75
C ASN A 966 -26.58 -44.99 -35.22
N CYS A 967 -27.78 -44.91 -35.82
CA CYS A 967 -28.00 -44.27 -37.11
C CYS A 967 -28.91 -43.03 -36.92
N GLY A 968 -28.33 -41.82 -36.94
CA GLY A 968 -29.02 -40.56 -36.65
C GLY A 968 -30.16 -40.24 -37.63
N LEU A 969 -31.34 -39.85 -37.11
CA LEU A 969 -32.55 -39.66 -37.92
C LEU A 969 -33.05 -38.20 -38.04
N ALA A 970 -32.69 -37.26 -37.16
CA ALA A 970 -33.31 -35.93 -37.18
C ALA A 970 -32.38 -34.77 -36.80
N GLU A 971 -32.06 -33.94 -37.80
CA GLU A 971 -31.67 -32.55 -37.58
C GLU A 971 -32.94 -31.67 -37.54
N LYS A 972 -33.09 -30.86 -36.50
CA LYS A 972 -34.14 -29.81 -36.46
C LYS A 972 -33.50 -28.46 -36.25
N LYS A 973 -33.60 -27.58 -37.24
CA LYS A 973 -33.21 -26.17 -37.06
C LYS A 973 -34.15 -25.51 -36.05
N VAL A 974 -33.60 -25.08 -34.91
CA VAL A 974 -34.34 -24.43 -33.83
C VAL A 974 -34.24 -22.90 -33.89
N LEU A 975 -33.14 -22.38 -34.42
CA LEU A 975 -32.94 -20.96 -34.70
C LEU A 975 -32.32 -20.81 -36.09
N SER A 976 -32.75 -19.82 -36.87
CA SER A 976 -32.18 -19.51 -38.19
C SER A 976 -31.40 -18.21 -38.13
N ASN A 977 -30.26 -18.14 -38.82
CA ASN A 977 -29.51 -16.90 -39.02
C ASN A 977 -30.33 -15.91 -39.86
N GLY A 978 -30.02 -14.61 -39.74
CA GLY A 978 -30.69 -13.53 -40.48
C GLY A 978 -32.04 -13.06 -39.89
N ASN A 979 -32.40 -13.54 -38.70
CA ASN A 979 -33.64 -13.15 -38.00
C ASN A 979 -33.35 -12.24 -36.80
N SER A 980 -34.35 -11.53 -36.29
CA SER A 980 -34.21 -10.68 -35.09
C SER A 980 -33.76 -11.44 -33.84
N SER A 981 -34.09 -12.73 -33.75
CA SER A 981 -33.67 -13.59 -32.63
C SER A 981 -32.22 -14.08 -32.77
N CYS A 982 -31.70 -14.21 -33.99
CA CYS A 982 -30.35 -14.70 -34.26
C CYS A 982 -29.87 -14.14 -35.60
N SER A 983 -28.89 -13.24 -35.55
CA SER A 983 -28.28 -12.65 -36.73
C SER A 983 -27.25 -13.59 -37.32
N ARG A 984 -26.25 -14.00 -36.54
CA ARG A 984 -25.28 -15.03 -36.94
C ARG A 984 -24.68 -15.79 -35.75
N ALA A 985 -25.23 -16.96 -35.44
CA ALA A 985 -24.75 -17.83 -34.36
C ALA A 985 -23.33 -18.35 -34.61
N HIS A 986 -22.49 -18.35 -33.57
CA HIS A 986 -21.11 -18.84 -33.65
C HIS A 986 -20.79 -19.92 -32.61
N SER A 987 -20.54 -19.54 -31.34
CA SER A 987 -20.17 -20.49 -30.28
C SER A 987 -21.31 -20.75 -29.32
N LEU A 988 -21.34 -21.94 -28.72
CA LEU A 988 -22.34 -22.39 -27.76
C LEU A 988 -21.68 -22.78 -26.43
N THR A 989 -22.37 -22.55 -25.32
CA THR A 989 -21.94 -23.01 -23.99
C THR A 989 -23.14 -23.18 -23.06
N ASN A 990 -23.02 -24.04 -22.06
CA ASN A 990 -24.09 -24.24 -21.08
C ASN A 990 -24.30 -22.97 -20.24
N TYR A 991 -25.57 -22.65 -19.92
CA TYR A 991 -25.92 -21.47 -19.13
C TYR A 991 -26.70 -21.84 -17.86
N THR A 992 -27.84 -22.50 -18.01
CA THR A 992 -28.60 -23.06 -16.88
C THR A 992 -29.06 -24.47 -17.22
N HIS A 993 -29.68 -25.18 -16.26
CA HIS A 993 -30.19 -26.53 -16.49
C HIS A 993 -31.14 -26.65 -17.69
N ASN A 994 -31.81 -25.55 -18.09
CA ASN A 994 -32.80 -25.55 -19.17
C ASN A 994 -32.44 -24.63 -20.34
N SER A 995 -31.25 -24.03 -20.37
CA SER A 995 -30.85 -23.14 -21.47
C SER A 995 -29.35 -23.10 -21.69
N PHE A 996 -28.96 -22.79 -22.92
CA PHE A 996 -27.57 -22.56 -23.29
C PHE A 996 -27.39 -21.12 -23.78
N ALA A 997 -26.17 -20.61 -23.65
CA ALA A 997 -25.78 -19.33 -24.22
C ALA A 997 -25.13 -19.55 -25.60
N PHE A 998 -25.31 -18.58 -26.49
CA PHE A 998 -24.65 -18.54 -27.77
C PHE A 998 -24.12 -17.15 -28.09
N SER A 999 -23.02 -17.12 -28.84
CA SER A 999 -22.48 -15.87 -29.36
C SER A 999 -23.12 -15.53 -30.69
N ASP A 1000 -23.69 -14.33 -30.80
CA ASP A 1000 -24.23 -13.78 -32.03
C ASP A 1000 -23.23 -12.77 -32.62
N THR A 1001 -22.45 -13.23 -33.58
CA THR A 1001 -21.40 -12.42 -34.22
C THR A 1001 -21.96 -11.34 -35.12
N GLY A 1002 -23.18 -11.51 -35.63
CA GLY A 1002 -23.85 -10.52 -36.49
C GLY A 1002 -24.39 -9.34 -35.68
N ASP A 1003 -24.93 -9.60 -34.49
CA ASP A 1003 -25.43 -8.57 -33.56
C ASP A 1003 -24.38 -8.10 -32.54
N SER A 1004 -23.17 -8.66 -32.59
CA SER A 1004 -22.09 -8.36 -31.65
C SER A 1004 -22.49 -8.52 -30.17
N CYS A 1005 -23.25 -9.57 -29.84
CA CYS A 1005 -23.75 -9.79 -28.48
C CYS A 1005 -23.80 -11.28 -28.10
N ILE A 1006 -23.94 -11.54 -26.80
CA ILE A 1006 -24.13 -12.89 -26.27
C ILE A 1006 -25.59 -13.05 -25.86
N LYS A 1007 -26.24 -14.10 -26.34
CA LYS A 1007 -27.66 -14.40 -26.13
C LYS A 1007 -27.83 -15.74 -25.43
N THR A 1008 -28.99 -15.95 -24.82
CA THR A 1008 -29.44 -17.26 -24.32
C THR A 1008 -30.55 -17.79 -25.18
N TYR A 1009 -30.65 -19.12 -25.25
CA TYR A 1009 -31.80 -19.81 -25.83
C TYR A 1009 -32.31 -20.87 -24.86
N ASN A 1010 -33.60 -20.82 -24.55
CA ASN A 1010 -34.29 -21.84 -23.78
C ASN A 1010 -35.11 -22.74 -24.71
N PRO A 1011 -34.72 -24.01 -24.91
CA PRO A 1011 -35.43 -24.93 -25.80
C PRO A 1011 -36.84 -25.33 -25.33
N THR A 1012 -37.18 -25.12 -24.06
CA THR A 1012 -38.47 -25.51 -23.48
C THR A 1012 -39.59 -24.56 -23.87
N ASN A 1013 -39.29 -23.25 -23.93
CA ASN A 1013 -40.25 -22.20 -24.25
C ASN A 1013 -39.89 -21.40 -25.53
N ASN A 1014 -38.82 -21.79 -26.24
CA ASN A 1014 -38.29 -21.14 -27.44
C ASN A 1014 -37.97 -19.65 -27.26
N GLN A 1015 -37.56 -19.24 -26.06
CA GLN A 1015 -37.26 -17.84 -25.75
C GLN A 1015 -35.77 -17.53 -25.97
N VAL A 1016 -35.50 -16.40 -26.62
CA VAL A 1016 -34.17 -15.80 -26.74
C VAL A 1016 -34.09 -14.52 -25.90
N SER A 1017 -32.99 -14.34 -25.17
CA SER A 1017 -32.72 -13.08 -24.46
C SER A 1017 -31.25 -12.69 -24.52
N VAL A 1018 -30.96 -11.39 -24.55
CA VAL A 1018 -29.58 -10.87 -24.56
C VAL A 1018 -29.02 -10.89 -23.14
N ILE A 1019 -27.83 -11.47 -22.97
CA ILE A 1019 -27.06 -11.42 -21.72
C ILE A 1019 -26.29 -10.11 -21.64
N VAL A 1020 -25.49 -9.83 -22.69
CA VAL A 1020 -24.57 -8.70 -22.76
C VAL A 1020 -24.22 -8.39 -24.22
N GLY A 1021 -23.88 -7.14 -24.50
CA GLY A 1021 -23.57 -6.64 -25.85
C GLY A 1021 -24.70 -5.76 -26.37
N ASN A 1022 -24.42 -4.48 -26.56
CA ASN A 1022 -25.39 -3.50 -27.08
C ASN A 1022 -24.97 -2.88 -28.42
N GLY A 1023 -24.02 -3.51 -29.10
CA GLY A 1023 -23.52 -3.09 -30.41
C GLY A 1023 -22.06 -3.45 -30.62
N THR A 1024 -21.56 -3.09 -31.79
CA THR A 1024 -20.20 -3.39 -32.23
C THR A 1024 -19.20 -2.39 -31.65
N GLY A 1025 -18.11 -2.88 -31.05
CA GLY A 1025 -17.05 -2.01 -30.52
C GLY A 1025 -16.16 -2.69 -29.47
N THR A 1026 -15.41 -1.88 -28.72
CA THR A 1026 -14.42 -2.35 -27.73
C THR A 1026 -14.69 -1.80 -26.32
N ARG A 1027 -15.89 -1.27 -26.08
CA ARG A 1027 -16.26 -0.63 -24.81
C ARG A 1027 -16.45 -1.66 -23.67
N ASP A 1028 -15.82 -1.39 -22.53
CA ASP A 1028 -16.06 -2.06 -21.23
C ASP A 1028 -17.09 -1.30 -20.38
N GLY A 1029 -17.51 -1.88 -19.25
CA GLY A 1029 -18.48 -1.28 -18.33
C GLY A 1029 -19.86 -1.94 -18.36
N SER A 1030 -20.89 -1.19 -18.00
CA SER A 1030 -22.28 -1.69 -17.90
C SER A 1030 -22.96 -1.86 -19.26
N GLN A 1031 -22.45 -1.15 -20.27
CA GLN A 1031 -22.97 -1.07 -21.63
C GLN A 1031 -21.91 -1.58 -22.62
N ALA A 1032 -21.48 -2.82 -22.39
CA ALA A 1032 -20.35 -3.42 -23.09
C ALA A 1032 -20.63 -3.65 -24.58
N GLN A 1033 -19.57 -3.47 -25.38
CA GLN A 1033 -19.57 -3.70 -26.82
C GLN A 1033 -18.53 -4.76 -27.17
N PHE A 1034 -18.88 -5.60 -28.13
CA PHE A 1034 -17.99 -6.63 -28.69
C PHE A 1034 -17.82 -6.35 -30.18
N SER A 1035 -16.67 -6.64 -30.75
CA SER A 1035 -16.45 -6.46 -32.18
C SER A 1035 -16.71 -7.78 -32.92
N GLN A 1036 -16.14 -8.88 -32.43
CA GLN A 1036 -16.39 -10.22 -32.97
C GLN A 1036 -16.32 -11.27 -31.83
N PRO A 1037 -17.38 -11.42 -31.04
CA PRO A 1037 -17.40 -12.41 -29.96
C PRO A 1037 -17.46 -13.81 -30.57
N THR A 1038 -16.36 -14.57 -30.57
CA THR A 1038 -16.32 -15.90 -31.22
C THR A 1038 -16.10 -17.02 -30.24
N GLY A 1039 -15.55 -16.78 -29.05
CA GLY A 1039 -15.44 -17.80 -28.00
C GLY A 1039 -16.23 -17.38 -26.78
N ILE A 1040 -16.99 -18.30 -26.19
CA ILE A 1040 -17.66 -18.06 -24.90
C ILE A 1040 -17.50 -19.27 -23.99
N CYS A 1041 -17.31 -19.02 -22.70
CA CYS A 1041 -17.41 -20.03 -21.66
C CYS A 1041 -17.87 -19.38 -20.37
N PHE A 1042 -18.51 -20.17 -19.50
CA PHE A 1042 -18.80 -19.76 -18.14
C PHE A 1042 -17.81 -20.41 -17.19
N ASP A 1043 -17.21 -19.59 -16.33
CA ASP A 1043 -16.60 -20.05 -15.09
C ASP A 1043 -17.56 -19.70 -13.96
N TYR A 1044 -18.21 -20.72 -13.42
CA TYR A 1044 -19.39 -20.57 -12.55
C TYR A 1044 -20.48 -19.77 -13.26
N GLU A 1045 -20.93 -18.65 -12.68
CA GLU A 1045 -21.90 -17.76 -13.33
C GLU A 1045 -21.23 -16.57 -14.03
N THR A 1046 -19.89 -16.53 -14.08
CA THR A 1046 -19.12 -15.46 -14.74
C THR A 1046 -18.86 -15.83 -16.20
N LEU A 1047 -19.28 -14.97 -17.13
CA LEU A 1047 -19.10 -15.17 -18.56
C LEU A 1047 -17.73 -14.67 -19.01
N PHE A 1048 -16.97 -15.52 -19.69
CA PHE A 1048 -15.78 -15.14 -20.44
C PHE A 1048 -16.09 -15.14 -21.94
N THR A 1049 -15.62 -14.12 -22.64
CA THR A 1049 -15.83 -13.94 -24.07
C THR A 1049 -14.52 -13.60 -24.75
N ALA A 1050 -14.13 -14.42 -25.73
CA ALA A 1050 -13.03 -14.13 -26.63
C ALA A 1050 -13.56 -13.26 -27.78
N ASP A 1051 -13.14 -12.00 -27.81
CA ASP A 1051 -13.41 -11.08 -28.91
C ASP A 1051 -12.21 -11.11 -29.86
N THR A 1052 -12.32 -11.95 -30.88
CA THR A 1052 -11.18 -12.30 -31.74
C THR A 1052 -10.70 -11.14 -32.59
N SER A 1053 -11.61 -10.31 -33.09
CA SER A 1053 -11.24 -9.14 -33.90
C SER A 1053 -10.38 -8.12 -33.14
N THR A 1054 -10.54 -8.04 -31.82
CA THR A 1054 -9.75 -7.14 -30.95
C THR A 1054 -8.59 -7.85 -30.28
N GLY A 1055 -8.54 -9.18 -30.34
CA GLY A 1055 -7.54 -10.00 -29.65
C GLY A 1055 -7.68 -9.96 -28.12
N THR A 1056 -8.89 -9.72 -27.60
CA THR A 1056 -9.11 -9.53 -26.15
C THR A 1056 -9.96 -10.63 -25.52
N LEU A 1057 -9.70 -10.90 -24.24
CA LEU A 1057 -10.55 -11.72 -23.38
C LEU A 1057 -11.35 -10.80 -22.47
N ARG A 1058 -12.67 -10.94 -22.51
CA ARG A 1058 -13.62 -10.10 -21.77
C ARG A 1058 -14.30 -10.94 -20.70
N MET A 1059 -14.35 -10.45 -19.48
CA MET A 1059 -15.10 -11.07 -18.37
C MET A 1059 -16.33 -10.22 -18.08
N THR A 1060 -17.50 -10.86 -18.03
CA THR A 1060 -18.77 -10.24 -17.68
C THR A 1060 -19.34 -10.88 -16.43
N THR A 1061 -19.64 -10.05 -15.43
CA THR A 1061 -20.15 -10.46 -14.12
C THR A 1061 -21.44 -9.71 -13.79
N ASN A 1062 -22.33 -10.34 -13.02
CA ASN A 1062 -23.47 -9.65 -12.43
C ASN A 1062 -23.03 -8.64 -11.35
N VAL A 1063 -23.61 -7.44 -11.36
CA VAL A 1063 -23.28 -6.38 -10.40
C VAL A 1063 -23.83 -6.70 -9.00
N SER A 1064 -24.84 -7.56 -8.85
CA SER A 1064 -25.42 -7.92 -7.55
C SER A 1064 -24.39 -8.48 -6.57
N SER A 1065 -23.50 -9.37 -7.01
CA SER A 1065 -22.45 -9.92 -6.14
C SER A 1065 -21.43 -8.88 -5.70
N LEU A 1066 -21.14 -7.89 -6.56
CA LEU A 1066 -20.29 -6.76 -6.19
C LEU A 1066 -21.00 -5.89 -5.14
N LEU A 1067 -22.31 -5.65 -5.29
CA LEU A 1067 -23.11 -4.89 -4.33
C LEU A 1067 -23.17 -5.56 -2.95
N ASP A 1068 -23.40 -6.87 -2.92
CA ASP A 1068 -23.41 -7.66 -1.68
C ASP A 1068 -22.08 -7.56 -0.97
N TYR A 1069 -20.96 -7.68 -1.69
CA TYR A 1069 -19.64 -7.52 -1.10
C TYR A 1069 -19.42 -6.10 -0.54
N LEU A 1070 -19.76 -5.07 -1.30
CA LEU A 1070 -19.64 -3.68 -0.87
C LEU A 1070 -20.52 -3.38 0.35
N GLU A 1071 -21.69 -4.01 0.48
CA GLU A 1071 -22.54 -3.90 1.67
C GLU A 1071 -21.83 -4.38 2.92
N HIS A 1072 -21.28 -5.58 2.88
CA HIS A 1072 -20.62 -6.18 4.04
C HIS A 1072 -19.28 -5.48 4.35
N LEU A 1073 -18.58 -4.97 3.34
CA LEU A 1073 -17.40 -4.13 3.53
C LEU A 1073 -17.75 -2.80 4.23
N HIS A 1074 -18.87 -2.17 3.83
CA HIS A 1074 -19.36 -0.95 4.48
C HIS A 1074 -19.76 -1.21 5.93
N LEU A 1075 -20.52 -2.29 6.16
CA LEU A 1075 -21.02 -2.68 7.46
C LEU A 1075 -19.87 -2.93 8.44
N PHE A 1076 -18.81 -3.60 7.98
CA PHE A 1076 -17.59 -3.79 8.74
C PHE A 1076 -16.94 -2.46 9.10
N GLY A 1077 -16.74 -1.57 8.12
CA GLY A 1077 -16.08 -0.30 8.35
C GLY A 1077 -16.84 0.63 9.28
N GLU A 1078 -18.16 0.75 9.11
CA GLU A 1078 -19.03 1.53 9.99
C GLU A 1078 -18.99 1.00 11.43
N THR A 1079 -18.96 -0.32 11.62
CA THR A 1079 -18.94 -0.94 12.95
C THR A 1079 -17.66 -0.59 13.73
N PHE A 1080 -16.52 -0.50 13.04
CA PHE A 1080 -15.25 -0.06 13.62
C PHE A 1080 -15.03 1.47 13.57
N GLY A 1081 -16.07 2.25 13.26
CA GLY A 1081 -16.01 3.71 13.27
C GLY A 1081 -15.15 4.30 12.15
N LEU A 1082 -14.88 3.56 11.08
CA LEU A 1082 -14.21 4.09 9.89
C LEU A 1082 -15.07 5.19 9.28
N HIS A 1083 -14.45 6.32 8.96
CA HIS A 1083 -15.13 7.48 8.42
C HIS A 1083 -14.23 8.22 7.42
N THR A 1084 -14.84 8.99 6.54
CA THR A 1084 -14.10 9.96 5.70
C THR A 1084 -13.80 11.21 6.52
N LYS A 1085 -12.75 11.97 6.17
CA LYS A 1085 -12.37 13.20 6.91
C LYS A 1085 -13.48 14.23 7.09
N LYS A 1086 -14.50 14.21 6.24
CA LYS A 1086 -15.63 15.16 6.25
C LYS A 1086 -16.85 14.64 7.01
N SER A 1087 -16.82 13.41 7.51
CA SER A 1087 -17.93 12.75 8.18
C SER A 1087 -17.58 12.46 9.63
N THR A 1088 -18.52 12.69 10.54
CA THR A 1088 -18.44 12.21 11.92
C THR A 1088 -18.55 10.68 11.94
N SER A 1089 -17.77 10.03 12.80
CA SER A 1089 -17.90 8.59 13.00
C SER A 1089 -19.27 8.26 13.60
N VAL A 1090 -19.89 7.20 13.09
CA VAL A 1090 -21.14 6.70 13.66
C VAL A 1090 -20.78 5.89 14.91
N LYS A 1091 -21.31 6.31 16.07
CA LYS A 1091 -21.20 5.51 17.29
C LYS A 1091 -22.20 4.36 17.21
N VAL A 1092 -21.69 3.13 17.13
CA VAL A 1092 -22.50 1.91 17.14
C VAL A 1092 -22.47 1.34 18.56
N GLY A 1093 -23.64 1.08 19.15
CA GLY A 1093 -23.73 0.43 20.46
C GLY A 1093 -23.24 -1.02 20.39
N ILE A 1094 -22.72 -1.57 21.50
CA ILE A 1094 -22.09 -2.92 21.52
C ILE A 1094 -23.01 -4.00 20.96
N SER A 1095 -24.29 -4.06 21.37
CA SER A 1095 -25.23 -5.07 20.86
C SER A 1095 -25.44 -4.98 19.34
N GLN A 1096 -25.50 -3.75 18.81
CA GLN A 1096 -25.59 -3.54 17.36
C GLN A 1096 -24.28 -3.89 16.65
N ALA A 1097 -23.13 -3.60 17.27
CA ALA A 1097 -21.83 -3.95 16.72
C ALA A 1097 -21.68 -5.46 16.59
N ILE A 1098 -22.09 -6.24 17.61
CA ILE A 1098 -22.10 -7.70 17.58
C ILE A 1098 -22.97 -8.20 16.42
N GLU A 1099 -24.22 -7.74 16.33
CA GLU A 1099 -25.14 -8.15 15.24
C GLU A 1099 -24.56 -7.85 13.85
N LYS A 1100 -23.98 -6.66 13.67
CA LYS A 1100 -23.33 -6.25 12.42
C LYS A 1100 -22.14 -7.14 12.08
N LEU A 1101 -21.28 -7.45 13.05
CA LEU A 1101 -20.11 -8.31 12.83
C LEU A 1101 -20.50 -9.77 12.57
N GLU A 1102 -21.54 -10.29 13.22
CA GLU A 1102 -22.08 -11.63 12.95
C GLU A 1102 -22.59 -11.75 11.51
N ARG A 1103 -23.23 -10.69 10.99
CA ARG A 1103 -23.66 -10.62 9.58
C ARG A 1103 -22.46 -10.64 8.63
N VAL A 1104 -21.43 -9.83 8.88
CA VAL A 1104 -20.18 -9.82 8.08
C VAL A 1104 -19.50 -11.19 8.11
N TYR A 1105 -19.34 -11.76 9.31
CA TYR A 1105 -18.69 -13.07 9.48
C TYR A 1105 -19.47 -14.18 8.77
N SER A 1106 -20.80 -14.19 8.87
CA SER A 1106 -21.65 -15.15 8.19
C SER A 1106 -21.53 -15.06 6.66
N PHE A 1107 -21.40 -13.85 6.12
CA PHE A 1107 -21.16 -13.62 4.70
C PHE A 1107 -19.78 -14.13 4.26
N ASP A 1108 -18.73 -13.78 4.99
CA ASP A 1108 -17.36 -14.22 4.69
C ASP A 1108 -17.27 -15.76 4.73
N LYS A 1109 -17.87 -16.38 5.75
CA LYS A 1109 -17.92 -17.83 5.89
C LYS A 1109 -18.63 -18.49 4.70
N LYS A 1110 -19.77 -17.97 4.25
CA LYS A 1110 -20.46 -18.47 3.05
C LYS A 1110 -19.57 -18.42 1.80
N CYS A 1111 -18.82 -17.34 1.61
CA CYS A 1111 -17.88 -17.22 0.49
C CYS A 1111 -16.75 -18.25 0.59
N VAL A 1112 -16.19 -18.45 1.79
CA VAL A 1112 -15.15 -19.45 2.03
C VAL A 1112 -15.68 -20.87 1.80
N ASP A 1113 -16.84 -21.21 2.35
CA ASP A 1113 -17.46 -22.53 2.22
C ASP A 1113 -17.77 -22.84 0.75
N ALA A 1114 -18.26 -21.86 -0.02
CA ALA A 1114 -18.51 -22.00 -1.46
C ALA A 1114 -17.24 -22.40 -2.23
N VAL A 1115 -16.13 -21.68 -2.00
CA VAL A 1115 -14.84 -22.00 -2.65
C VAL A 1115 -14.26 -23.33 -2.15
N THR A 1116 -14.40 -23.62 -0.87
CA THR A 1116 -13.86 -24.83 -0.23
C THR A 1116 -14.54 -26.09 -0.75
N ASN A 1117 -15.88 -26.07 -0.83
CA ASN A 1117 -16.68 -27.12 -1.44
C ASN A 1117 -16.34 -27.34 -2.91
N LEU A 1118 -16.11 -26.24 -3.63
CA LEU A 1118 -15.81 -26.23 -5.05
C LEU A 1118 -14.44 -26.81 -5.39
N ILE A 1119 -13.40 -26.46 -4.63
CA ILE A 1119 -12.04 -27.01 -4.81
C ILE A 1119 -11.95 -28.44 -4.24
N GLY A 1120 -12.93 -28.87 -3.43
CA GLY A 1120 -12.91 -30.17 -2.77
C GLY A 1120 -11.78 -30.28 -1.74
N THR A 1121 -11.40 -29.17 -1.12
CA THR A 1121 -10.34 -29.11 -0.12
C THR A 1121 -10.93 -28.78 1.25
N THR A 1122 -10.31 -29.24 2.33
CA THR A 1122 -10.59 -28.75 3.69
C THR A 1122 -9.53 -27.75 4.15
N ALA A 1123 -8.55 -27.45 3.29
CA ALA A 1123 -7.48 -26.51 3.57
C ALA A 1123 -7.99 -25.06 3.52
N VAL A 1124 -7.30 -24.19 4.26
CA VAL A 1124 -7.57 -22.75 4.27
C VAL A 1124 -7.40 -22.19 2.86
N THR A 1125 -8.47 -21.59 2.34
CA THR A 1125 -8.46 -20.85 1.07
C THR A 1125 -8.00 -19.41 1.29
N GLN A 1126 -7.34 -18.82 0.30
CA GLN A 1126 -6.89 -17.43 0.33
C GLN A 1126 -6.66 -16.88 -1.08
N GLY A 1127 -6.92 -15.59 -1.27
CA GLY A 1127 -6.49 -14.76 -2.39
C GLY A 1127 -6.69 -15.40 -3.76
N PRO A 1128 -5.65 -16.03 -4.37
CA PRO A 1128 -5.75 -16.70 -5.67
C PRO A 1128 -6.89 -17.72 -5.78
N GLN A 1129 -7.29 -18.34 -4.67
CA GLN A 1129 -8.38 -19.33 -4.66
C GLN A 1129 -9.77 -18.69 -4.73
N GLY A 1130 -9.87 -17.36 -4.71
CA GLY A 1130 -11.13 -16.63 -4.79
C GLY A 1130 -11.74 -16.27 -3.44
N THR A 1131 -10.98 -16.32 -2.34
CA THR A 1131 -11.44 -15.89 -1.01
C THR A 1131 -10.59 -14.76 -0.46
N GLU A 1132 -11.15 -14.00 0.49
CA GLU A 1132 -10.37 -13.00 1.20
C GLU A 1132 -9.21 -13.65 1.97
N SER A 1133 -8.17 -12.85 2.24
CA SER A 1133 -7.10 -13.32 3.12
C SER A 1133 -7.67 -13.58 4.51
N LYS A 1134 -7.32 -14.72 5.12
CA LYS A 1134 -7.89 -15.13 6.41
C LYS A 1134 -7.65 -14.03 7.45
N VAL A 1135 -8.71 -13.33 7.82
CA VAL A 1135 -8.76 -12.55 9.05
C VAL A 1135 -9.59 -13.38 10.01
N LYS A 1136 -8.94 -13.98 11.00
CA LYS A 1136 -9.67 -14.49 12.16
C LYS A 1136 -9.99 -13.26 13.00
N ILE A 1137 -11.23 -12.79 12.92
CA ILE A 1137 -11.81 -11.86 13.88
C ILE A 1137 -12.15 -12.66 15.12
#